data_AF-A0A6P8U422-F1
#
_entry.id   AF-A0A6P8U422-F1
#
_cell.length_a   1.000
_cell.length_b   1.000
_cell.length_c   1.000
_cell.angle_alpha   90.00
_cell.angle_beta   90.00
_cell.angle_gamma   90.00
#
_symmetry.space_group_name_H-M   'P 1'
#
loop_
_entity.id
_entity.type
_entity.pdbx_description
1 polymer ?
#
loop_
_entity_poly.entity_id
_entity_poly.type
_entity_poly.pdbx_seq_one_letter_code
_entity_poly.pdbx_strand_id
1 'polypeptide(L)'
;MDTCRVRYWVFLVLLWQDGSLASQFPTQLMIKEWVDQMQKELVTLADTATAGKSLTEIFLQNQHLYTVEQNDAEELVARAATKIEQLLRKRSAALEKLATAAENFQMEHDWKDEFEGDEISYYNAKDNLDVNETEGRKFRIRPDFKEDLSFKRLTDYNHTAVHIPTDIYDGSTIVLNELNWSDALEDVFRKNREDDPTLLWQVYGSATGLARYYPASPWMDARKTPSKIDLYDVRRRPWYIQGAASPKDMLILVDASGSVSGLTLKLIRTSVSEMLETLSDDDYVNVVYFNTRVKTTACFEHLVQANVRNKKLLKDAVKNITAKGITNYTKGFEFAFEQLSMTNVTRANCNKIIMLFTDGGEERASAILKKYNADKKVRIFTFSVGQHNYDKGPIQWMACSNKGYFYEIPSIGAIRINTQEYLDVLGRPMVLADKQAKQVQWTNVYLDALELGLVITGTLPVFNKTKTKDDRNVEHQNQLILGVMGIDVSLGDIKNLTPRFTIGPNGYYFAIDPNGYVLLHPNLQPKNPKFQEPVTLDFLDAELENDIKVEIRKMMIDGETGESTINTLVKTQDERYIDRGVRTYTFAPVNGTDYSLALALPKYSEHFIQANLGDDTNKVMWQEALETILQESFDEYGYTYLAPRGYCKELKLSLNNTQFVLDFSQYIDRNPPDACNMSLVNRVILDAGLTAGLVKLWNEQAVDGIVARFVATDGGITRVFPRSAGEDWAENPETYESSFYKRTLDNDVYIFTAPYFPEVRESVTESGILVSKSVDVTIGEVTLKPAVVGVKLNVSFWMNSFINATLKLNCKDEICGCLRNDKHVDCVILDDGGFLLMSNQEEYITLIGQFFGEVDPVLMINLVNTSLYSFNKTYDYQSVCDPEKGSKIAAGPRSVYVPTIADMLSIGWWASSAAWSILQQLFFGVMFPNLLEAAESPDDDIPDAMFKESCITEQTQYFFDNEERSYSGLLDCGNCSRMYRAEKLPNTNLVFLITDAKATCLSCDPRPLRQAEQPSEGPDPCELAQNPRYRKGPDVCFDNNENVRHNHTCASVQRTLLETAPLLSCWLLSVLSVSHQFSHPHCAVFPSDPFLIYSLI
;
A
#
# COMPACT_ATOMS: atom_id res chain seq x y z
N MET A 1 -78.27 -42.63 50.36
CA MET A 1 -79.50 -42.04 49.80
C MET A 1 -79.26 -40.54 49.76
N ASP A 2 -79.02 -39.89 48.62
CA ASP A 2 -79.22 -40.38 47.24
C ASP A 2 -78.12 -40.00 46.25
N THR A 3 -78.15 -40.71 45.12
CA THR A 3 -77.27 -40.57 43.95
C THR A 3 -77.67 -39.38 43.08
N CYS A 4 -76.71 -38.56 42.62
CA CYS A 4 -76.58 -38.18 41.20
C CYS A 4 -75.43 -37.19 40.91
N ARG A 5 -74.94 -37.23 39.65
CA ARG A 5 -74.12 -36.19 38.97
C ARG A 5 -72.81 -35.72 39.64
N VAL A 6 -71.69 -36.38 39.34
CA VAL A 6 -70.48 -35.74 38.76
C VAL A 6 -69.71 -36.76 37.89
N ARG A 7 -70.07 -36.90 36.61
CA ARG A 7 -69.28 -37.64 35.59
C ARG A 7 -69.60 -37.11 34.18
N TYR A 8 -69.30 -35.84 33.93
CA TYR A 8 -69.42 -35.24 32.58
C TYR A 8 -68.44 -34.09 32.28
N TRP A 9 -67.48 -33.80 33.18
CA TRP A 9 -66.57 -32.65 33.09
C TRP A 9 -65.07 -33.02 32.93
N VAL A 10 -64.78 -34.28 32.57
CA VAL A 10 -63.39 -34.74 32.33
C VAL A 10 -63.13 -35.08 30.85
N PHE A 11 -64.17 -35.36 30.06
CA PHE A 11 -64.04 -35.70 28.63
C PHE A 11 -64.03 -34.49 27.67
N LEU A 12 -64.25 -33.26 28.17
CA LEU A 12 -64.33 -32.05 27.35
C LEU A 12 -63.05 -31.19 27.40
N VAL A 13 -62.10 -31.51 28.28
CA VAL A 13 -60.78 -30.82 28.36
C VAL A 13 -59.71 -31.54 27.53
N LEU A 14 -59.94 -32.81 27.16
CA LEU A 14 -59.04 -33.61 26.29
C LEU A 14 -59.30 -33.44 24.78
N LEU A 15 -60.18 -32.52 24.39
CA LEU A 15 -60.45 -32.16 22.98
C LEU A 15 -60.08 -30.72 22.64
N TRP A 16 -59.49 -29.98 23.59
CA TRP A 16 -58.96 -28.62 23.43
C TRP A 16 -57.47 -28.55 23.79
N GLN A 17 -56.74 -29.61 23.41
CA GLN A 17 -55.34 -29.46 23.02
C GLN A 17 -55.30 -29.53 21.50
N ASP A 18 -55.24 -28.38 20.85
CA ASP A 18 -54.59 -28.27 19.55
C ASP A 18 -53.11 -28.61 19.76
N GLY A 19 -52.83 -29.90 19.83
CA GLY A 19 -51.48 -30.40 19.68
C GLY A 19 -51.05 -30.03 18.28
N SER A 20 -50.11 -29.09 18.17
CA SER A 20 -49.37 -28.85 16.94
C SER A 20 -48.71 -30.17 16.55
N LEU A 21 -49.34 -30.89 15.62
CA LEU A 21 -48.73 -32.02 14.94
C LEU A 21 -47.46 -31.50 14.27
N ALA A 22 -46.31 -31.84 14.86
CA ALA A 22 -45.02 -31.50 14.29
C ALA A 22 -44.92 -32.18 12.92
N SER A 23 -44.95 -31.38 11.86
CA SER A 23 -44.80 -31.87 10.50
C SER A 23 -43.44 -32.56 10.37
N GLN A 24 -43.42 -33.72 9.74
CA GLN A 24 -42.21 -34.54 9.71
C GLN A 24 -41.16 -33.90 8.79
N PHE A 25 -40.00 -33.53 9.36
CA PHE A 25 -38.89 -32.93 8.62
C PHE A 25 -38.40 -33.87 7.50
N PRO A 26 -38.11 -33.37 6.28
CA PRO A 26 -37.72 -34.21 5.14
C PRO A 26 -36.53 -35.13 5.44
N THR A 27 -36.61 -36.36 4.92
CA THR A 27 -35.53 -37.33 5.09
C THR A 27 -34.33 -37.00 4.18
N GLN A 28 -33.13 -37.40 4.59
CA GLN A 28 -31.89 -37.17 3.83
C GLN A 28 -31.96 -37.77 2.41
N LEU A 29 -32.64 -38.92 2.27
CA LEU A 29 -32.79 -39.61 0.99
C LEU A 29 -33.68 -38.80 0.02
N MET A 30 -34.76 -38.20 0.51
CA MET A 30 -35.60 -37.28 -0.29
C MET A 30 -34.84 -36.00 -0.70
N ILE A 31 -34.09 -35.40 0.23
CA ILE A 31 -33.29 -34.20 -0.06
C ILE A 31 -32.25 -34.49 -1.15
N LYS A 32 -31.60 -35.65 -1.07
CA LYS A 32 -30.67 -36.12 -2.09
C LYS A 32 -31.33 -36.33 -3.44
N GLU A 33 -32.51 -36.97 -3.50
CA GLU A 33 -33.28 -37.12 -4.74
C GLU A 33 -33.66 -35.76 -5.36
N TRP A 34 -34.07 -34.78 -4.55
CA TRP A 34 -34.31 -33.42 -5.01
C TRP A 34 -33.03 -32.78 -5.55
N VAL A 35 -31.91 -32.88 -4.83
CA VAL A 35 -30.62 -32.30 -5.23
C VAL A 35 -30.08 -32.91 -6.52
N ASP A 36 -30.13 -34.23 -6.68
CA ASP A 36 -29.72 -34.92 -7.91
C ASP A 36 -30.61 -34.52 -9.11
N GLN A 37 -31.93 -34.29 -8.91
CA GLN A 37 -32.80 -33.76 -9.96
C GLN A 37 -32.47 -32.30 -10.31
N MET A 38 -32.40 -31.42 -9.31
CA MET A 38 -32.13 -29.98 -9.51
C MET A 38 -30.77 -29.74 -10.15
N GLN A 39 -29.75 -30.50 -9.74
CA GLN A 39 -28.42 -30.49 -10.33
C GLN A 39 -28.46 -30.85 -11.82
N LYS A 40 -29.21 -31.89 -12.17
CA LYS A 40 -29.35 -32.34 -13.56
C LYS A 40 -30.07 -31.31 -14.42
N GLU A 41 -31.15 -30.71 -13.92
CA GLU A 41 -31.87 -29.62 -14.61
C GLU A 41 -30.96 -28.40 -14.82
N LEU A 42 -30.24 -27.96 -13.78
CA LEU A 42 -29.32 -26.82 -13.85
C LEU A 42 -28.16 -27.04 -14.83
N VAL A 43 -27.48 -28.19 -14.72
CA VAL A 43 -26.35 -28.51 -15.59
C VAL A 43 -26.80 -28.70 -17.04
N THR A 44 -27.97 -29.31 -17.29
CA THR A 44 -28.49 -29.43 -18.68
C THR A 44 -28.93 -28.09 -19.26
N LEU A 45 -29.51 -27.19 -18.46
CA LEU A 45 -29.80 -25.83 -18.88
C LEU A 45 -28.52 -25.06 -19.23
N ALA A 46 -27.50 -25.13 -18.38
CA ALA A 46 -26.21 -24.47 -18.60
C ALA A 46 -25.43 -25.05 -19.79
N ASP A 47 -25.33 -26.38 -19.93
CA ASP A 47 -24.74 -27.08 -21.09
C ASP A 47 -25.40 -26.60 -22.40
N THR A 48 -26.73 -26.56 -22.43
CA THR A 48 -27.52 -26.19 -23.63
C THR A 48 -27.39 -24.70 -23.95
N ALA A 49 -27.46 -23.83 -22.94
CA ALA A 49 -27.46 -22.39 -23.14
C ALA A 49 -26.07 -21.82 -23.47
N THR A 50 -24.99 -22.36 -22.88
CA THR A 50 -23.62 -21.95 -23.19
C THR A 50 -23.14 -22.47 -24.54
N ALA A 51 -23.62 -23.65 -24.97
CA ALA A 51 -23.12 -24.37 -26.15
C ALA A 51 -21.58 -24.60 -26.13
N GLY A 52 -20.98 -24.77 -24.94
CA GLY A 52 -19.53 -24.90 -24.76
C GLY A 52 -18.90 -26.06 -25.55
N LYS A 53 -19.63 -27.18 -25.72
CA LYS A 53 -19.19 -28.32 -26.55
C LYS A 53 -19.06 -27.94 -28.03
N SER A 54 -19.98 -27.12 -28.53
CA SER A 54 -19.92 -26.58 -29.90
C SER A 54 -18.71 -25.67 -30.09
N LEU A 55 -18.34 -24.87 -29.07
CA LEU A 55 -17.10 -24.08 -29.12
C LEU A 55 -15.85 -24.98 -29.14
N THR A 56 -15.81 -26.05 -28.34
CA THR A 56 -14.74 -27.07 -28.43
C THR A 56 -14.64 -27.66 -29.84
N GLU A 57 -15.76 -28.01 -30.48
CA GLU A 57 -15.78 -28.48 -31.86
C GLU A 57 -15.28 -27.42 -32.87
N ILE A 58 -15.64 -26.14 -32.69
CA ILE A 58 -15.15 -25.02 -33.51
C ILE A 58 -13.62 -24.87 -33.40
N PHE A 59 -13.04 -25.00 -32.20
CA PHE A 59 -11.58 -25.02 -32.02
C PHE A 59 -10.94 -26.20 -32.75
N LEU A 60 -11.52 -27.40 -32.67
CA LEU A 60 -11.00 -28.62 -33.32
C LEU A 60 -11.10 -28.59 -34.84
N GLN A 61 -12.17 -28.00 -35.41
CA GLN A 61 -12.31 -27.84 -36.87
C GLN A 61 -11.29 -26.86 -37.45
N ASN A 62 -10.90 -25.85 -36.66
CA ASN A 62 -10.05 -24.73 -37.11
C ASN A 62 -8.57 -24.86 -36.71
N GLN A 63 -8.09 -26.08 -36.42
CA GLN A 63 -6.69 -26.38 -36.08
C GLN A 63 -5.65 -25.91 -37.12
N HIS A 64 -6.05 -25.63 -38.36
CA HIS A 64 -5.16 -25.13 -39.40
C HIS A 64 -4.78 -23.65 -39.23
N LEU A 65 -5.47 -22.90 -38.35
CA LEU A 65 -5.25 -21.47 -38.11
C LEU A 65 -4.25 -21.17 -36.98
N TYR A 66 -3.86 -22.19 -36.20
CA TYR A 66 -3.04 -22.00 -35.00
C TYR A 66 -2.18 -23.22 -34.70
N THR A 67 -1.10 -23.00 -33.95
CA THR A 67 -0.21 -24.03 -33.41
C THR A 67 -0.27 -24.02 -31.89
N VAL A 68 0.03 -25.18 -31.29
CA VAL A 68 0.18 -25.30 -29.83
C VAL A 68 1.66 -25.28 -29.51
N GLU A 69 2.09 -24.31 -28.69
CA GLU A 69 3.46 -24.15 -28.22
C GLU A 69 3.54 -24.42 -26.71
N GLN A 70 4.73 -24.76 -26.21
CA GLN A 70 4.96 -25.08 -24.80
C GLN A 70 5.60 -23.89 -24.07
N ASN A 71 5.11 -23.58 -22.87
CA ASN A 71 5.72 -22.66 -21.93
C ASN A 71 6.74 -23.43 -21.06
N ASP A 72 8.01 -23.47 -21.48
CA ASP A 72 9.10 -23.93 -20.62
C ASP A 72 9.33 -22.88 -19.51
N ALA A 73 8.94 -23.22 -18.28
CA ALA A 73 9.01 -22.30 -17.15
C ALA A 73 10.45 -21.92 -16.77
N GLU A 74 11.39 -22.86 -16.89
CA GLU A 74 12.81 -22.61 -16.57
C GLU A 74 13.41 -21.66 -17.62
N GLU A 75 13.17 -21.91 -18.91
CA GLU A 75 13.65 -21.03 -19.98
C GLU A 75 13.01 -19.64 -19.91
N LEU A 76 11.71 -19.56 -19.60
CA LEU A 76 10.99 -18.29 -19.44
C LEU A 76 11.55 -17.45 -18.29
N VAL A 77 11.76 -18.05 -17.11
CA VAL A 77 12.37 -17.37 -15.95
C VAL A 77 13.80 -16.95 -16.25
N ALA A 78 14.64 -17.83 -16.80
CA ALA A 78 16.03 -17.51 -17.14
C ALA A 78 16.12 -16.37 -18.18
N ARG A 79 15.25 -16.38 -19.20
CA ARG A 79 15.16 -15.34 -20.23
C ARG A 79 14.68 -14.01 -19.66
N ALA A 80 13.71 -14.01 -18.74
CA ALA A 80 13.22 -12.82 -18.07
C ALA A 80 14.26 -12.23 -17.09
N ALA A 81 14.90 -13.07 -16.27
CA ALA A 81 15.99 -12.69 -15.38
C ALA A 81 17.16 -12.03 -16.16
N THR A 82 17.58 -12.64 -17.27
CA THR A 82 18.63 -12.08 -18.14
C THR A 82 18.27 -10.70 -18.72
N LYS A 83 17.00 -10.46 -19.06
CA LYS A 83 16.53 -9.14 -19.54
C LYS A 83 16.55 -8.10 -18.43
N ILE A 84 16.14 -8.47 -17.21
CA ILE A 84 16.16 -7.60 -16.04
C ILE A 84 17.60 -7.26 -15.65
N GLU A 85 18.51 -8.25 -15.61
CA GLU A 85 19.96 -8.03 -15.46
C GLU A 85 20.46 -6.97 -16.47
N GLN A 86 20.16 -7.15 -17.76
CA GLN A 86 20.62 -6.21 -18.80
C GLN A 86 20.08 -4.79 -18.62
N LEU A 87 18.82 -4.64 -18.19
CA LEU A 87 18.23 -3.33 -17.87
C LEU A 87 18.96 -2.67 -16.70
N LEU A 88 19.05 -3.37 -15.57
CA LEU A 88 19.64 -2.84 -14.33
C LEU A 88 21.15 -2.57 -14.52
N ARG A 89 21.86 -3.40 -15.29
CA ARG A 89 23.27 -3.20 -15.65
C ARG A 89 23.52 -1.97 -16.53
N LYS A 90 22.63 -1.67 -17.49
CA LYS A 90 22.69 -0.42 -18.26
C LYS A 90 22.51 0.82 -17.38
N ARG A 91 21.55 0.76 -16.46
CA ARG A 91 21.27 1.84 -15.48
C ARG A 91 22.45 2.04 -14.52
N SER A 92 23.03 0.95 -14.02
CA SER A 92 24.26 0.95 -13.23
C SER A 92 25.43 1.63 -13.97
N ALA A 93 25.68 1.29 -15.24
CA ALA A 93 26.73 1.94 -16.02
C ALA A 93 26.51 3.45 -16.23
N ALA A 94 25.25 3.92 -16.31
CA ALA A 94 24.92 5.35 -16.38
C ALA A 94 25.17 6.07 -15.03
N LEU A 95 24.88 5.41 -13.90
CA LEU A 95 25.21 5.89 -12.55
C LEU A 95 26.73 6.03 -12.34
N GLU A 96 27.51 5.03 -12.76
CA GLU A 96 28.97 5.07 -12.65
C GLU A 96 29.60 6.23 -13.44
N LYS A 97 29.09 6.49 -14.67
CA LYS A 97 29.47 7.67 -15.46
C LYS A 97 29.17 8.96 -14.70
N LEU A 98 27.96 9.13 -14.18
CA LEU A 98 27.52 10.33 -13.45
C LEU A 98 28.33 10.58 -12.19
N ALA A 99 28.48 9.57 -11.33
CA ALA A 99 29.22 9.70 -10.08
C ALA A 99 30.70 10.02 -10.35
N THR A 100 31.31 9.42 -11.37
CA THR A 100 32.70 9.72 -11.75
C THR A 100 32.85 11.15 -12.30
N ALA A 101 31.89 11.62 -13.09
CA ALA A 101 31.89 13.00 -13.59
C ALA A 101 31.74 14.03 -12.45
N ALA A 102 30.78 13.81 -11.54
CA ALA A 102 30.54 14.69 -10.39
C ALA A 102 31.77 14.84 -9.48
N GLU A 103 32.50 13.74 -9.22
CA GLU A 103 33.75 13.78 -8.44
C GLU A 103 34.86 14.60 -9.11
N ASN A 104 34.93 14.58 -10.44
CA ASN A 104 35.92 15.35 -11.19
C ASN A 104 35.53 16.83 -11.23
N PHE A 105 34.28 17.15 -11.57
CA PHE A 105 33.80 18.54 -11.63
C PHE A 105 33.95 19.27 -10.29
N GLN A 106 33.61 18.62 -9.17
CA GLN A 106 33.78 19.21 -7.84
C GLN A 106 35.25 19.17 -7.33
N MET A 107 36.15 18.43 -7.98
CA MET A 107 37.59 18.53 -7.76
C MET A 107 38.21 19.72 -8.51
N GLU A 108 37.65 20.07 -9.66
CA GLU A 108 38.07 21.20 -10.51
C GLU A 108 37.42 22.54 -10.09
N HIS A 109 36.39 22.51 -9.24
CA HIS A 109 35.66 23.70 -8.78
C HIS A 109 36.44 24.54 -7.75
N ASP A 110 36.55 25.85 -8.02
CA ASP A 110 37.10 26.85 -7.11
C ASP A 110 35.98 27.48 -6.26
N TRP A 111 36.09 27.36 -4.93
CA TRP A 111 35.12 27.92 -3.99
C TRP A 111 35.10 29.46 -4.01
N LYS A 112 33.92 30.05 -4.23
CA LYS A 112 33.69 31.51 -4.12
C LYS A 112 32.85 31.85 -2.89
N ASP A 113 33.27 32.84 -2.11
CA ASP A 113 32.49 33.34 -0.96
C ASP A 113 31.47 34.43 -1.34
N GLU A 114 31.69 35.16 -2.43
CA GLU A 114 30.79 36.19 -2.96
C GLU A 114 30.46 35.87 -4.42
N PHE A 115 29.17 35.95 -4.76
CA PHE A 115 28.65 35.81 -6.12
C PHE A 115 27.99 37.12 -6.54
N GLU A 116 28.38 37.67 -7.68
CA GLU A 116 27.62 38.75 -8.32
C GLU A 116 26.32 38.18 -8.91
N GLY A 117 25.24 38.97 -8.91
CA GLY A 117 23.88 38.48 -9.19
C GLY A 117 23.65 37.90 -10.60
N ASP A 118 24.61 38.07 -11.51
CA ASP A 118 24.56 37.62 -12.90
C ASP A 118 25.35 36.31 -13.15
N GLU A 119 26.05 35.73 -12.17
CA GLU A 119 26.97 34.60 -12.40
C GLU A 119 26.33 33.21 -12.52
N ILE A 120 25.12 32.97 -11.97
CA ILE A 120 24.50 31.63 -11.90
C ILE A 120 23.06 31.67 -12.46
N SER A 121 22.83 30.96 -13.56
CA SER A 121 21.51 30.74 -14.15
C SER A 121 21.05 29.30 -13.98
N TYR A 122 19.87 29.08 -13.40
CA TYR A 122 19.28 27.74 -13.26
C TYR A 122 17.74 27.79 -13.33
N TYR A 123 17.10 26.63 -13.51
CA TYR A 123 15.64 26.49 -13.36
C TYR A 123 15.29 25.96 -11.97
N ASN A 124 14.50 26.74 -11.20
CA ASN A 124 13.96 26.31 -9.91
C ASN A 124 12.61 25.62 -10.13
N ALA A 125 12.51 24.35 -9.75
CA ALA A 125 11.33 23.52 -9.98
C ALA A 125 10.06 23.99 -9.24
N LYS A 126 10.22 24.82 -8.19
CA LYS A 126 9.10 25.34 -7.37
C LYS A 126 8.50 26.64 -7.90
N ASP A 127 9.08 27.22 -8.94
CA ASP A 127 8.63 28.51 -9.45
C ASP A 127 7.35 28.39 -10.26
N ASN A 128 6.39 29.26 -9.95
CA ASN A 128 5.23 29.44 -10.80
C ASN A 128 5.64 30.22 -12.07
N LEU A 129 5.27 29.69 -13.24
CA LEU A 129 5.68 30.25 -14.54
C LEU A 129 4.75 31.35 -15.07
N ASP A 130 3.75 31.76 -14.28
CA ASP A 130 2.81 32.81 -14.66
C ASP A 130 3.50 34.16 -14.90
N VAL A 131 3.07 34.81 -15.99
CA VAL A 131 3.84 35.83 -16.72
C VAL A 131 4.13 37.10 -15.90
N ASN A 132 3.33 37.37 -14.85
CA ASN A 132 3.29 38.67 -14.17
C ASN A 132 4.02 38.75 -12.81
N GLU A 133 4.45 37.64 -12.19
CA GLU A 133 5.07 37.68 -10.85
C GLU A 133 6.61 37.67 -10.84
N THR A 134 7.24 37.46 -11.99
CA THR A 134 8.72 37.31 -12.09
C THR A 134 9.46 38.62 -12.39
N GLU A 135 8.80 39.78 -12.39
CA GLU A 135 9.44 41.10 -12.68
C GLU A 135 10.57 41.50 -11.71
N GLY A 136 10.71 40.81 -10.57
CA GLY A 136 11.82 40.98 -9.62
C GLY A 136 12.97 39.96 -9.72
N ARG A 137 12.86 38.89 -10.53
CA ARG A 137 13.81 37.76 -10.55
C ARG A 137 14.30 37.43 -11.97
N LYS A 138 15.23 38.24 -12.49
CA LYS A 138 15.75 38.15 -13.88
C LYS A 138 16.60 36.91 -14.21
N PHE A 139 16.98 36.11 -13.21
CA PHE A 139 18.10 35.15 -13.30
C PHE A 139 17.69 33.68 -13.40
N ARG A 140 16.41 33.40 -13.65
CA ARG A 140 15.86 32.04 -13.67
C ARG A 140 15.47 31.61 -15.08
N ILE A 141 15.89 30.41 -15.47
CA ILE A 141 15.65 29.84 -16.79
C ILE A 141 14.15 29.55 -16.95
N ARG A 142 13.59 29.80 -18.14
CA ARG A 142 12.22 29.44 -18.51
C ARG A 142 12.25 28.29 -19.54
N PRO A 143 12.12 27.02 -19.11
CA PRO A 143 12.08 25.87 -20.01
C PRO A 143 10.82 25.88 -20.91
N ASP A 144 10.93 25.29 -22.10
CA ASP A 144 9.80 25.08 -23.04
C ASP A 144 9.21 23.68 -22.84
N PHE A 145 8.20 23.58 -21.98
CA PHE A 145 7.65 22.30 -21.54
C PHE A 145 6.74 21.63 -22.58
N LYS A 146 7.00 20.35 -22.83
CA LYS A 146 6.21 19.48 -23.71
C LYS A 146 5.67 18.29 -22.93
N GLU A 147 4.48 17.83 -23.31
CA GLU A 147 3.85 16.65 -22.71
C GLU A 147 4.59 15.38 -23.17
N ASP A 148 5.10 14.60 -22.22
CA ASP A 148 5.80 13.35 -22.47
C ASP A 148 5.01 12.16 -21.92
N LEU A 149 4.75 11.16 -22.78
CA LEU A 149 3.99 9.96 -22.44
C LEU A 149 4.72 9.03 -21.47
N SER A 150 6.06 9.02 -21.49
CA SER A 150 6.91 8.20 -20.63
C SER A 150 6.83 8.69 -19.18
N PHE A 151 6.86 10.02 -19.00
CA PHE A 151 6.78 10.67 -17.69
C PHE A 151 5.34 11.01 -17.26
N LYS A 152 4.37 10.96 -18.19
CA LYS A 152 2.95 11.34 -18.00
C LYS A 152 2.77 12.80 -17.54
N ARG A 153 3.71 13.68 -17.90
CA ARG A 153 3.73 15.08 -17.46
C ARG A 153 4.49 15.99 -18.43
N LEU A 154 4.48 17.27 -18.10
CA LEU A 154 5.26 18.31 -18.77
C LEU A 154 6.76 18.20 -18.44
N THR A 155 7.60 18.12 -19.47
CA THR A 155 9.07 18.02 -19.37
C THR A 155 9.79 18.87 -20.42
N ASP A 156 11.02 19.32 -20.12
CA ASP A 156 11.96 19.92 -21.06
C ASP A 156 13.28 19.14 -21.02
N TYR A 157 13.73 18.69 -22.19
CA TYR A 157 14.95 17.90 -22.38
C TYR A 157 16.21 18.76 -22.57
N ASN A 158 16.09 20.08 -22.71
CA ASN A 158 17.25 20.95 -22.88
C ASN A 158 17.96 21.26 -21.57
N HIS A 159 17.22 21.33 -20.44
CA HIS A 159 17.71 21.82 -19.16
C HIS A 159 17.49 20.82 -18.02
N THR A 160 18.20 21.02 -16.92
CA THR A 160 17.98 20.39 -15.61
C THR A 160 17.05 21.23 -14.75
N ALA A 161 16.31 20.57 -13.84
CA ALA A 161 15.52 21.24 -12.81
C ALA A 161 16.18 21.09 -11.44
N VAL A 162 16.11 22.14 -10.62
CA VAL A 162 16.64 22.13 -9.25
C VAL A 162 15.50 22.22 -8.24
N HIS A 163 15.47 21.28 -7.30
CA HIS A 163 14.67 21.33 -6.08
C HIS A 163 15.53 21.83 -4.91
N ILE A 164 15.00 22.82 -4.18
CA ILE A 164 15.58 23.31 -2.92
C ILE A 164 14.51 23.15 -1.82
N PRO A 165 14.80 22.43 -0.72
CA PRO A 165 13.91 22.31 0.43
C PRO A 165 13.48 23.66 1.01
N THR A 166 12.24 23.74 1.48
CA THR A 166 11.58 25.02 1.86
C THR A 166 12.19 25.70 3.10
N ASP A 167 13.00 24.96 3.88
CA ASP A 167 13.79 25.46 5.03
C ASP A 167 15.21 25.91 4.67
N ILE A 168 15.65 25.70 3.43
CA ILE A 168 16.98 26.08 2.95
C ILE A 168 16.87 27.37 2.12
N TYR A 169 17.70 28.35 2.46
CA TYR A 169 17.78 29.61 1.71
C TYR A 169 18.60 29.43 0.42
N ASP A 170 17.99 29.73 -0.73
CA ASP A 170 18.59 29.55 -2.06
C ASP A 170 19.77 30.50 -2.32
N GLY A 171 19.76 31.70 -1.73
CA GLY A 171 20.87 32.66 -1.79
C GLY A 171 22.03 32.39 -0.82
N SER A 172 22.09 31.21 -0.17
CA SER A 172 23.21 30.87 0.73
C SER A 172 24.46 30.49 -0.05
N THR A 173 25.65 30.95 0.38
CA THR A 173 26.93 30.72 -0.34
C THR A 173 27.24 29.24 -0.58
N ILE A 174 26.86 28.35 0.36
CA ILE A 174 26.97 26.89 0.19
C ILE A 174 26.06 26.36 -0.92
N VAL A 175 24.84 26.88 -1.04
CA VAL A 175 23.87 26.47 -2.08
C VAL A 175 24.28 27.03 -3.44
N LEU A 176 24.76 28.28 -3.50
CA LEU A 176 25.25 28.90 -4.73
C LEU A 176 26.51 28.19 -5.28
N ASN A 177 27.45 27.76 -4.42
CA ASN A 177 28.57 26.93 -4.86
C ASN A 177 28.09 25.57 -5.41
N GLU A 178 27.16 24.89 -4.73
CA GLU A 178 26.59 23.64 -5.24
C GLU A 178 25.87 23.82 -6.59
N LEU A 179 25.11 24.90 -6.75
CA LEU A 179 24.46 25.26 -8.02
C LEU A 179 25.48 25.49 -9.14
N ASN A 180 26.62 26.12 -8.85
CA ASN A 180 27.64 26.43 -9.85
C ASN A 180 28.33 25.15 -10.39
N TRP A 181 28.89 24.30 -9.53
CA TRP A 181 29.62 23.11 -10.02
C TRP A 181 28.69 22.02 -10.56
N SER A 182 27.50 21.86 -9.98
CA SER A 182 26.55 20.81 -10.41
C SER A 182 25.91 21.10 -11.77
N ASP A 183 26.14 22.28 -12.35
CA ASP A 183 25.64 22.66 -13.68
C ASP A 183 26.29 21.83 -14.79
N ALA A 184 27.57 21.48 -14.63
CA ALA A 184 28.31 20.61 -15.54
C ALA A 184 27.72 19.20 -15.68
N LEU A 185 26.82 18.77 -14.77
CA LEU A 185 26.13 17.48 -14.85
C LEU A 185 25.06 17.43 -15.94
N GLU A 186 24.49 18.57 -16.36
CA GLU A 186 23.47 18.65 -17.41
C GLU A 186 23.93 17.96 -18.71
N ASP A 187 25.19 18.19 -19.07
CA ASP A 187 25.84 17.63 -20.23
C ASP A 187 26.00 16.09 -20.17
N VAL A 188 26.06 15.53 -18.96
CA VAL A 188 26.19 14.08 -18.71
C VAL A 188 24.81 13.43 -18.64
N PHE A 189 23.84 14.08 -17.98
CA PHE A 189 22.44 13.63 -17.95
C PHE A 189 21.85 13.52 -19.36
N ARG A 190 22.11 14.53 -20.22
CA ARG A 190 21.72 14.50 -21.64
C ARG A 190 22.35 13.33 -22.38
N LYS A 191 23.67 13.15 -22.31
CA LYS A 191 24.39 12.04 -22.98
C LYS A 191 23.88 10.66 -22.55
N ASN A 192 23.54 10.47 -21.28
CA ASN A 192 22.95 9.22 -20.80
C ASN A 192 21.56 8.92 -21.40
N ARG A 193 20.74 9.96 -21.67
CA ARG A 193 19.42 9.84 -22.31
C ARG A 193 19.54 9.67 -23.84
N GLU A 194 20.57 10.25 -24.45
CA GLU A 194 20.95 10.00 -25.85
C GLU A 194 21.44 8.55 -26.05
N ASP A 195 22.25 8.03 -25.12
CA ASP A 195 22.67 6.61 -25.07
C ASP A 195 21.49 5.65 -24.82
N ASP A 196 20.51 6.03 -23.99
CA ASP A 196 19.33 5.21 -23.68
C ASP A 196 18.02 6.03 -23.55
N PRO A 197 17.19 6.08 -24.62
CA PRO A 197 15.87 6.74 -24.63
C PRO A 197 14.79 6.10 -23.73
N THR A 198 15.11 5.06 -22.95
CA THR A 198 14.21 4.46 -21.95
C THR A 198 14.53 4.90 -20.52
N LEU A 199 15.58 5.71 -20.33
CA LEU A 199 16.05 6.14 -19.01
C LEU A 199 15.13 7.22 -18.41
N LEU A 200 14.54 6.95 -17.24
CA LEU A 200 13.61 7.83 -16.52
C LEU A 200 14.37 8.97 -15.79
N TRP A 201 13.94 9.35 -14.58
CA TRP A 201 14.60 10.41 -13.82
C TRP A 201 16.06 10.04 -13.53
N GLN A 202 16.94 10.98 -13.81
CA GLN A 202 18.31 11.01 -13.31
C GLN A 202 18.37 12.11 -12.26
N VAL A 203 18.85 11.82 -11.05
CA VAL A 203 18.88 12.78 -9.94
C VAL A 203 20.24 12.77 -9.22
N TYR A 204 20.76 13.96 -8.96
CA TYR A 204 21.83 14.19 -7.99
C TYR A 204 21.23 14.79 -6.72
N GLY A 205 21.34 14.07 -5.61
CA GLY A 205 21.02 14.59 -4.27
C GLY A 205 22.28 15.05 -3.56
N SER A 206 22.43 16.35 -3.30
CA SER A 206 23.53 16.92 -2.54
C SER A 206 23.35 16.71 -1.03
N ALA A 207 24.46 16.54 -0.29
CA ALA A 207 24.49 16.53 1.18
C ALA A 207 23.99 17.85 1.80
N THR A 208 23.98 18.93 1.01
CA THR A 208 23.36 20.21 1.42
C THR A 208 21.83 20.15 1.49
N GLY A 209 21.19 19.20 0.81
CA GLY A 209 19.73 19.06 0.69
C GLY A 209 19.17 19.45 -0.68
N LEU A 210 19.98 20.08 -1.55
CA LEU A 210 19.62 20.40 -2.93
C LEU A 210 19.48 19.12 -3.78
N ALA A 211 18.46 19.04 -4.63
CA ALA A 211 18.35 18.03 -5.69
C ALA A 211 18.44 18.68 -7.07
N ARG A 212 19.22 18.11 -7.98
CA ARG A 212 19.18 18.45 -9.41
C ARG A 212 18.75 17.22 -10.20
N TYR A 213 17.72 17.34 -11.03
CA TYR A 213 17.18 16.22 -11.81
C TYR A 213 16.95 16.55 -13.29
N TYR A 214 16.91 15.50 -14.11
CA TYR A 214 16.75 15.57 -15.56
C TYR A 214 15.74 14.51 -16.06
N PRO A 215 14.88 14.81 -17.04
CA PRO A 215 14.66 16.13 -17.67
C PRO A 215 14.08 17.17 -16.71
N ALA A 216 14.09 18.45 -17.09
CA ALA A 216 13.44 19.49 -16.28
C ALA A 216 11.91 19.31 -16.27
N SER A 217 11.29 19.48 -15.11
CA SER A 217 9.84 19.40 -14.92
C SER A 217 9.42 20.26 -13.73
N PRO A 218 8.24 20.91 -13.72
CA PRO A 218 7.76 21.62 -12.54
C PRO A 218 7.50 20.63 -11.39
N TRP A 219 7.80 21.06 -10.16
CA TRP A 219 7.69 20.20 -8.97
C TRP A 219 6.23 19.88 -8.62
N MET A 220 5.40 20.92 -8.54
CA MET A 220 3.97 20.82 -8.25
C MET A 220 3.20 21.09 -9.55
N ASP A 221 2.18 20.28 -9.84
CA ASP A 221 1.20 20.65 -10.87
C ASP A 221 0.28 21.72 -10.30
N ALA A 222 0.45 22.97 -10.77
CA ALA A 222 -0.34 24.13 -10.34
C ALA A 222 -1.85 23.93 -10.54
N ARG A 223 -2.26 23.00 -11.41
CA ARG A 223 -3.67 22.62 -11.64
C ARG A 223 -4.27 21.78 -10.52
N LYS A 224 -3.45 21.05 -9.75
CA LYS A 224 -3.91 20.06 -8.74
C LYS A 224 -3.77 20.52 -7.30
N THR A 225 -2.71 21.25 -6.95
CA THR A 225 -2.35 21.49 -5.53
C THR A 225 -1.86 22.93 -5.24
N PRO A 226 -2.73 23.96 -5.28
CA PRO A 226 -2.34 25.35 -5.04
C PRO A 226 -2.00 25.67 -3.56
N SER A 227 -2.35 24.81 -2.59
CA SER A 227 -2.27 25.11 -1.14
C SER A 227 -1.38 24.15 -0.33
N LYS A 228 -0.79 23.12 -0.93
CA LYS A 228 0.00 22.10 -0.21
C LYS A 228 1.46 22.54 -0.06
N ILE A 229 1.90 22.77 1.18
CA ILE A 229 3.30 23.11 1.48
C ILE A 229 4.21 21.92 1.16
N ASP A 230 5.25 22.15 0.36
CA ASP A 230 6.26 21.12 0.10
C ASP A 230 7.19 20.92 1.31
N LEU A 231 7.21 19.66 1.78
CA LEU A 231 8.04 19.17 2.88
C LEU A 231 9.14 18.20 2.40
N TYR A 232 9.36 18.07 1.10
CA TYR A 232 10.42 17.23 0.55
C TYR A 232 11.82 17.71 0.96
N ASP A 233 12.63 16.78 1.46
CA ASP A 233 14.09 16.87 1.59
C ASP A 233 14.66 15.60 0.94
N VAL A 234 15.71 15.74 0.13
CA VAL A 234 16.37 14.62 -0.54
C VAL A 234 16.98 13.65 0.47
N ARG A 235 17.56 14.18 1.54
CA ARG A 235 18.38 13.42 2.50
C ARG A 235 17.57 12.44 3.34
N ARG A 236 16.26 12.63 3.39
CA ARG A 236 15.28 11.76 4.05
C ARG A 236 14.74 10.65 3.15
N ARG A 237 15.12 10.61 1.86
CA ARG A 237 14.62 9.60 0.93
C ARG A 237 15.31 8.26 1.18
N PRO A 238 14.59 7.13 1.12
CA PRO A 238 15.20 5.80 1.28
C PRO A 238 16.42 5.59 0.36
N TRP A 239 16.31 6.03 -0.90
CA TRP A 239 17.40 5.97 -1.88
C TRP A 239 18.65 6.76 -1.46
N TYR A 240 18.48 7.95 -0.86
CA TYR A 240 19.60 8.73 -0.36
C TYR A 240 20.23 8.06 0.88
N ILE A 241 19.41 7.62 1.83
CA ILE A 241 19.87 7.02 3.10
C ILE A 241 20.69 5.75 2.83
N GLN A 242 20.19 4.88 1.95
CA GLN A 242 20.85 3.63 1.57
C GLN A 242 22.19 3.89 0.87
N GLY A 243 22.24 4.83 -0.08
CA GLY A 243 23.49 5.23 -0.73
C GLY A 243 24.47 6.00 0.16
N ALA A 244 24.02 6.65 1.24
CA ALA A 244 24.86 7.50 2.09
C ALA A 244 25.59 6.76 3.22
N ALA A 245 25.06 5.64 3.73
CA ALA A 245 25.67 4.89 4.82
C ALA A 245 25.28 3.40 4.83
N SER A 246 26.22 2.54 5.25
CA SER A 246 25.95 1.11 5.47
C SER A 246 24.96 0.87 6.64
N PRO A 247 24.21 -0.27 6.63
CA PRO A 247 23.21 -0.60 7.65
C PRO A 247 23.71 -0.47 9.10
N LYS A 248 22.79 -0.17 10.03
CA LYS A 248 23.14 0.09 11.44
C LYS A 248 22.27 -0.63 12.47
N ASP A 249 22.93 -1.10 13.53
CA ASP A 249 22.32 -1.52 14.80
C ASP A 249 22.29 -0.29 15.72
N MET A 250 21.11 0.33 15.86
CA MET A 250 20.91 1.60 16.55
C MET A 250 20.11 1.46 17.85
N LEU A 251 20.67 1.89 18.97
CA LEU A 251 19.92 2.00 20.23
C LEU A 251 19.68 3.46 20.60
N ILE A 252 18.40 3.82 20.76
CA ILE A 252 18.00 5.16 21.19
C ILE A 252 17.79 5.16 22.70
N LEU A 253 18.63 5.91 23.43
CA LEU A 253 18.52 6.20 24.86
C LEU A 253 17.81 7.54 25.07
N VAL A 254 16.70 7.51 25.78
CA VAL A 254 15.91 8.69 26.16
C VAL A 254 16.04 8.96 27.65
N ASP A 255 16.54 10.14 28.02
CA ASP A 255 16.45 10.64 29.38
C ASP A 255 14.98 10.95 29.73
N ALA A 256 14.48 10.32 30.79
CA ALA A 256 13.12 10.50 31.32
C ALA A 256 13.14 10.91 32.79
N SER A 257 14.21 11.60 33.22
CA SER A 257 14.31 12.27 34.52
C SER A 257 13.32 13.43 34.68
N GLY A 258 13.29 14.07 35.84
CA GLY A 258 12.42 15.22 36.10
C GLY A 258 12.82 16.50 35.37
N SER A 259 14.11 16.66 34.99
CA SER A 259 14.64 17.89 34.38
C SER A 259 14.04 18.13 32.99
N VAL A 260 13.96 17.09 32.17
CA VAL A 260 13.40 17.14 30.81
C VAL A 260 11.90 17.42 30.75
N SER A 261 11.19 17.47 31.88
CA SER A 261 9.73 17.62 31.90
C SER A 261 9.26 18.95 31.28
N GLY A 262 8.15 18.92 30.53
CA GLY A 262 7.62 20.08 29.80
C GLY A 262 8.06 20.12 28.33
N LEU A 263 8.58 21.26 27.88
CA LEU A 263 8.91 21.50 26.46
C LEU A 263 10.00 20.54 25.96
N THR A 264 11.02 20.28 26.76
CA THR A 264 12.15 19.43 26.36
C THR A 264 11.71 17.99 26.06
N LEU A 265 10.90 17.36 26.93
CA LEU A 265 10.34 16.04 26.65
C LEU A 265 9.49 16.04 25.37
N LYS A 266 8.73 17.10 25.09
CA LYS A 266 7.98 17.21 23.83
C LYS A 266 8.94 17.23 22.63
N LEU A 267 10.00 18.04 22.68
CA LEU A 267 11.02 18.09 21.64
C LEU A 267 11.76 16.74 21.48
N ILE A 268 12.09 16.04 22.58
CA ILE A 268 12.71 14.71 22.55
C ILE A 268 11.78 13.70 21.86
N ARG A 269 10.49 13.62 22.24
CA ARG A 269 9.53 12.71 21.62
C ARG A 269 9.42 12.94 20.10
N THR A 270 9.36 14.21 19.67
CA THR A 270 9.36 14.55 18.24
C THR A 270 10.70 14.19 17.59
N SER A 271 11.84 14.48 18.23
CA SER A 271 13.17 14.19 17.69
C SER A 271 13.41 12.69 17.49
N VAL A 272 12.98 11.86 18.45
CA VAL A 272 13.06 10.40 18.33
C VAL A 272 12.11 9.90 17.24
N SER A 273 10.94 10.51 17.07
CA SER A 273 10.00 10.15 15.99
C SER A 273 10.58 10.46 14.60
N GLU A 274 11.15 11.66 14.41
CA GLU A 274 11.83 12.05 13.16
C GLU A 274 13.09 11.21 12.90
N MET A 275 13.85 10.87 13.95
CA MET A 275 15.02 10.00 13.85
C MET A 275 14.65 8.59 13.35
N LEU A 276 13.52 8.03 13.80
CA LEU A 276 13.02 6.75 13.30
C LEU A 276 12.66 6.80 11.80
N GLU A 277 12.34 7.97 11.22
CA GLU A 277 12.14 8.09 9.76
C GLU A 277 13.43 7.97 8.96
N THR A 278 14.60 8.14 9.58
CA THR A 278 15.92 7.98 8.93
C THR A 278 16.41 6.53 8.86
N LEU A 279 15.58 5.58 9.25
CA LEU A 279 15.90 4.15 9.30
C LEU A 279 15.23 3.38 8.16
N SER A 280 16.04 2.63 7.43
CA SER A 280 15.65 1.70 6.36
C SER A 280 15.38 0.30 6.92
N ASP A 281 14.76 -0.57 6.12
CA ASP A 281 14.42 -1.93 6.51
C ASP A 281 15.62 -2.84 6.85
N ASP A 282 16.82 -2.54 6.37
CA ASP A 282 18.05 -3.25 6.77
C ASP A 282 18.61 -2.82 8.14
N ASP A 283 18.10 -1.71 8.70
CA ASP A 283 18.53 -1.20 9.99
C ASP A 283 17.79 -1.90 11.13
N TYR A 284 18.43 -1.95 12.29
CA TYR A 284 17.89 -2.54 13.52
C TYR A 284 17.82 -1.49 14.61
N VAL A 285 16.70 -1.44 15.31
CA VAL A 285 16.43 -0.41 16.32
C VAL A 285 15.70 -0.93 17.54
N ASN A 286 16.02 -0.37 18.70
CA ASN A 286 15.14 -0.38 19.87
C ASN A 286 15.25 0.98 20.60
N VAL A 287 14.19 1.35 21.32
CA VAL A 287 14.10 2.60 22.08
C VAL A 287 13.95 2.27 23.56
N VAL A 288 14.81 2.89 24.36
CA VAL A 288 14.96 2.63 25.78
C VAL A 288 14.95 3.96 26.50
N TYR A 289 14.19 4.07 27.59
CA TYR A 289 14.19 5.26 28.43
C TYR A 289 14.72 4.95 29.83
N PHE A 290 15.37 5.92 30.44
CA PHE A 290 15.98 5.74 31.75
C PHE A 290 15.75 6.92 32.68
N ASN A 291 15.67 6.59 33.97
CA ASN A 291 15.72 7.53 35.08
C ASN A 291 16.55 6.87 36.21
N THR A 292 15.96 6.62 37.37
CA THR A 292 16.54 5.80 38.46
C THR A 292 16.70 4.32 38.07
N ARG A 293 15.91 3.85 37.09
CA ARG A 293 15.94 2.52 36.47
C ARG A 293 15.85 2.67 34.95
N VAL A 294 16.26 1.65 34.23
CA VAL A 294 16.09 1.54 32.77
C VAL A 294 14.80 0.78 32.48
N LYS A 295 14.08 1.17 31.42
CA LYS A 295 12.89 0.49 30.90
C LYS A 295 12.88 0.57 29.37
N THR A 296 12.44 -0.50 28.71
CA THR A 296 12.06 -0.49 27.29
C THR A 296 10.81 0.39 27.11
N THR A 297 10.69 1.09 25.97
CA THR A 297 9.48 1.89 25.67
C THR A 297 8.32 1.00 25.24
N ALA A 298 8.61 0.00 24.41
CA ALA A 298 7.66 -0.93 23.81
C ALA A 298 7.85 -2.36 24.37
N CYS A 299 7.11 -3.32 23.82
CA CYS A 299 7.24 -4.75 24.11
C CYS A 299 8.58 -5.38 23.71
N PHE A 300 9.38 -4.70 22.88
CA PHE A 300 10.63 -5.25 22.35
C PHE A 300 11.75 -5.30 23.40
N GLU A 301 12.14 -6.51 23.78
CA GLU A 301 13.27 -6.76 24.71
C GLU A 301 14.65 -6.70 24.03
N HIS A 302 14.70 -6.68 22.70
CA HIS A 302 15.93 -6.72 21.88
C HIS A 302 15.83 -5.75 20.69
N LEU A 303 16.90 -5.63 19.89
CA LEU A 303 16.89 -4.84 18.64
C LEU A 303 16.00 -5.51 17.60
N VAL A 304 15.00 -4.81 17.08
CA VAL A 304 14.10 -5.30 16.02
C VAL A 304 14.38 -4.60 14.70
N GLN A 305 14.01 -5.24 13.59
CA GLN A 305 14.11 -4.64 12.26
C GLN A 305 13.29 -3.34 12.19
N ALA A 306 13.85 -2.28 11.60
CA ALA A 306 13.23 -0.97 11.48
C ALA A 306 12.21 -0.88 10.32
N ASN A 307 11.39 -1.92 10.15
CA ASN A 307 10.28 -1.93 9.19
C ASN A 307 9.19 -0.92 9.57
N VAL A 308 8.29 -0.59 8.63
CA VAL A 308 7.22 0.41 8.81
C VAL A 308 6.38 0.13 10.08
N ARG A 309 6.10 -1.14 10.36
CA ARG A 309 5.25 -1.57 11.48
C ARG A 309 5.91 -1.40 12.86
N ASN A 310 7.14 -1.87 13.01
CA ASN A 310 7.91 -1.72 14.23
C ASN A 310 8.23 -0.25 14.50
N LYS A 311 8.53 0.54 13.45
CA LYS A 311 8.68 1.99 13.55
C LYS A 311 7.40 2.66 14.07
N LYS A 312 6.22 2.29 13.57
CA LYS A 312 4.93 2.81 14.06
C LYS A 312 4.75 2.53 15.56
N LEU A 313 4.93 1.27 15.99
CA LEU A 313 4.81 0.89 17.40
C LEU A 313 5.80 1.65 18.31
N LEU A 314 7.06 1.80 17.87
CA LEU A 314 8.07 2.56 18.60
C LEU A 314 7.72 4.05 18.70
N LYS A 315 7.24 4.68 17.61
CA LYS A 315 6.77 6.09 17.62
C LYS A 315 5.62 6.28 18.62
N ASP A 316 4.65 5.35 18.67
CA ASP A 316 3.51 5.46 19.57
C ASP A 316 3.87 5.19 21.04
N ALA A 317 4.77 4.23 21.30
CA ALA A 317 5.35 4.03 22.62
C ALA A 317 6.13 5.26 23.11
N VAL A 318 6.88 5.93 22.22
CA VAL A 318 7.64 7.16 22.52
C VAL A 318 6.72 8.32 22.90
N LYS A 319 5.58 8.50 22.23
CA LYS A 319 4.58 9.53 22.57
C LYS A 319 4.11 9.43 24.04
N ASN A 320 4.06 8.21 24.59
CA ASN A 320 3.55 7.90 25.93
C ASN A 320 4.58 7.97 27.07
N ILE A 321 5.88 8.21 26.79
CA ILE A 321 6.94 8.31 27.83
C ILE A 321 6.63 9.45 28.81
N THR A 322 6.70 9.21 30.13
CA THR A 322 6.53 10.26 31.16
C THR A 322 7.80 10.52 31.97
N ALA A 323 8.19 11.79 32.07
CA ALA A 323 9.37 12.28 32.79
C ALA A 323 9.17 12.27 34.31
N LYS A 324 9.95 11.45 35.04
CA LYS A 324 9.93 11.34 36.52
C LYS A 324 11.27 10.81 37.05
N GLY A 325 11.73 11.35 38.18
CA GLY A 325 12.89 10.83 38.92
C GLY A 325 14.22 11.51 38.58
N ILE A 326 15.33 10.86 38.92
CA ILE A 326 16.71 11.38 38.75
C ILE A 326 17.39 10.64 37.60
N THR A 327 18.23 11.32 36.82
CA THR A 327 19.04 10.76 35.73
C THR A 327 20.09 9.77 36.25
N ASN A 328 20.32 8.65 35.55
CA ASN A 328 21.41 7.72 35.84
C ASN A 328 22.04 7.18 34.55
N TYR A 329 23.05 7.90 34.03
CA TYR A 329 23.76 7.54 32.81
C TYR A 329 24.45 6.18 32.89
N THR A 330 25.04 5.86 34.05
CA THR A 330 25.77 4.61 34.28
C THR A 330 24.90 3.38 33.98
N LYS A 331 23.66 3.33 34.50
CA LYS A 331 22.72 2.23 34.20
C LYS A 331 22.20 2.24 32.76
N GLY A 332 21.92 3.43 32.21
CA GLY A 332 21.43 3.57 30.83
C GLY A 332 22.44 3.02 29.81
N PHE A 333 23.71 3.37 29.97
CA PHE A 333 24.78 2.84 29.11
C PHE A 333 25.10 1.36 29.37
N GLU A 334 25.04 0.88 30.61
CA GLU A 334 25.25 -0.55 30.89
C GLU A 334 24.22 -1.43 30.16
N PHE A 335 22.93 -1.11 30.29
CA PHE A 335 21.87 -1.80 29.54
C PHE A 335 22.05 -1.66 28.01
N ALA A 336 22.51 -0.50 27.54
CA ALA A 336 22.74 -0.27 26.11
C ALA A 336 23.85 -1.16 25.53
N PHE A 337 24.95 -1.36 26.27
CA PHE A 337 26.01 -2.28 25.85
C PHE A 337 25.58 -3.75 25.96
N GLU A 338 24.77 -4.12 26.96
CA GLU A 338 24.19 -5.46 27.06
C GLU A 338 23.32 -5.77 25.82
N GLN A 339 22.38 -4.88 25.47
CA GLN A 339 21.56 -4.96 24.25
C GLN A 339 22.41 -5.11 22.98
N LEU A 340 23.41 -4.22 22.79
CA LEU A 340 24.30 -4.27 21.63
C LEU A 340 25.25 -5.47 21.61
N SER A 341 25.37 -6.23 22.71
CA SER A 341 26.18 -7.45 22.80
C SER A 341 25.41 -8.76 22.51
N MET A 342 24.07 -8.72 22.45
CA MET A 342 23.26 -9.92 22.21
C MET A 342 23.51 -10.51 20.81
N THR A 343 23.80 -11.82 20.75
CA THR A 343 24.07 -12.58 19.52
C THR A 343 22.94 -13.53 19.12
N ASN A 344 21.95 -13.75 19.98
CA ASN A 344 20.89 -14.75 19.76
C ASN A 344 19.72 -14.27 18.88
N VAL A 345 19.80 -13.06 18.34
CA VAL A 345 18.73 -12.39 17.58
C VAL A 345 19.26 -11.94 16.22
N THR A 346 18.37 -11.84 15.22
CA THR A 346 18.72 -11.28 13.90
C THR A 346 19.13 -9.82 14.05
N ARG A 347 20.13 -9.36 13.30
CA ARG A 347 20.72 -8.00 13.39
C ARG A 347 21.30 -7.57 12.05
N ALA A 348 21.60 -6.28 11.90
CA ALA A 348 22.45 -5.81 10.80
C ALA A 348 23.93 -6.16 11.05
N ASN A 349 24.36 -6.16 12.31
CA ASN A 349 25.73 -6.48 12.76
C ASN A 349 26.85 -5.64 12.09
N CYS A 350 26.48 -4.50 11.50
CA CYS A 350 27.36 -3.55 10.84
C CYS A 350 27.66 -2.35 11.78
N ASN A 351 27.21 -1.13 11.46
CA ASN A 351 27.46 0.05 12.30
C ASN A 351 26.71 -0.04 13.64
N LYS A 352 27.44 -0.20 14.75
CA LYS A 352 26.85 -0.27 16.12
C LYS A 352 26.86 1.11 16.77
N ILE A 353 25.66 1.67 17.03
CA ILE A 353 25.51 3.05 17.47
C ILE A 353 24.55 3.20 18.66
N ILE A 354 24.90 4.09 19.58
CA ILE A 354 24.03 4.53 20.69
C ILE A 354 23.76 6.03 20.48
N MET A 355 22.49 6.44 20.54
CA MET A 355 22.09 7.83 20.50
C MET A 355 21.41 8.23 21.80
N LEU A 356 21.95 9.23 22.50
CA LEU A 356 21.43 9.72 23.78
C LEU A 356 20.73 11.07 23.58
N PHE A 357 19.45 11.16 23.96
CA PHE A 357 18.68 12.40 24.01
C PHE A 357 18.48 12.84 25.47
N THR A 358 18.94 14.04 25.83
CA THR A 358 18.87 14.61 27.19
C THR A 358 18.88 16.14 27.17
N ASP A 359 18.58 16.77 28.31
CA ASP A 359 18.75 18.21 28.55
C ASP A 359 20.09 18.58 29.20
N GLY A 360 21.03 17.63 29.33
CA GLY A 360 22.38 17.88 29.85
C GLY A 360 22.76 16.92 30.97
N GLY A 361 23.96 17.06 31.53
CA GLY A 361 24.36 16.16 32.60
C GLY A 361 25.69 16.50 33.25
N GLU A 362 25.79 16.27 34.55
CA GLU A 362 27.01 16.50 35.32
C GLU A 362 27.98 15.30 35.26
N GLU A 363 27.45 14.07 35.12
CA GLU A 363 28.25 12.83 35.15
C GLU A 363 28.73 12.41 33.75
N ARG A 364 30.01 12.04 33.62
CA ARG A 364 30.63 11.57 32.36
C ARG A 364 30.56 10.05 32.12
N ALA A 365 29.99 9.27 33.04
CA ALA A 365 29.87 7.80 32.97
C ALA A 365 31.18 7.04 32.58
N SER A 366 32.35 7.64 32.86
CA SER A 366 33.61 7.25 32.20
C SER A 366 34.10 5.83 32.52
N ALA A 367 33.64 5.24 33.64
CA ALA A 367 33.96 3.88 34.02
C ALA A 367 33.29 2.84 33.09
N ILE A 368 32.03 3.05 32.73
CA ILE A 368 31.26 2.17 31.83
C ILE A 368 31.84 2.22 30.42
N LEU A 369 32.12 3.42 29.91
CA LEU A 369 32.72 3.62 28.58
C LEU A 369 34.09 2.93 28.46
N LYS A 370 34.93 3.02 29.49
CA LYS A 370 36.23 2.32 29.54
C LYS A 370 36.12 0.80 29.70
N LYS A 371 35.03 0.30 30.31
CA LYS A 371 34.79 -1.15 30.51
C LYS A 371 34.28 -1.81 29.21
N TYR A 372 33.27 -1.22 28.58
CA TYR A 372 32.56 -1.86 27.46
C TYR A 372 33.03 -1.41 26.06
N ASN A 373 33.62 -0.22 25.90
CA ASN A 373 33.96 0.36 24.60
C ASN A 373 35.42 0.86 24.51
N ALA A 374 36.35 0.12 25.12
CA ALA A 374 37.78 0.49 25.15
C ALA A 374 38.41 0.57 23.74
N ASP A 375 37.97 -0.29 22.82
CA ASP A 375 38.36 -0.35 21.41
C ASP A 375 37.56 0.60 20.50
N LYS A 376 36.55 1.28 21.05
CA LYS A 376 35.70 2.26 20.36
C LYS A 376 34.98 1.70 19.12
N LYS A 377 34.54 0.44 19.18
CA LYS A 377 33.68 -0.17 18.16
C LYS A 377 32.29 0.45 18.10
N VAL A 378 31.71 0.77 19.27
CA VAL A 378 30.39 1.42 19.36
C VAL A 378 30.57 2.93 19.26
N ARG A 379 29.83 3.59 18.36
CA ARG A 379 29.79 5.05 18.30
C ARG A 379 28.70 5.61 19.19
N ILE A 380 28.97 6.72 19.86
CA ILE A 380 28.00 7.36 20.76
C ILE A 380 27.72 8.78 20.30
N PHE A 381 26.47 9.05 19.96
CA PHE A 381 25.97 10.38 19.62
C PHE A 381 25.19 10.96 20.79
N THR A 382 25.33 12.26 21.04
CA THR A 382 24.65 12.94 22.15
C THR A 382 23.91 14.18 21.66
N PHE A 383 22.62 14.26 21.99
CA PHE A 383 21.71 15.33 21.60
C PHE A 383 21.31 16.13 22.85
N SER A 384 21.69 17.41 22.87
CA SER A 384 21.25 18.39 23.88
C SER A 384 19.94 19.01 23.39
N VAL A 385 18.82 18.76 24.05
CA VAL A 385 17.48 19.13 23.54
C VAL A 385 16.83 20.21 24.40
N GLY A 386 16.21 21.19 23.75
CA GLY A 386 15.53 22.32 24.38
C GLY A 386 16.46 23.47 24.77
N GLN A 387 15.86 24.55 25.25
CA GLN A 387 16.59 25.67 25.86
C GLN A 387 16.69 25.42 27.37
N HIS A 388 17.91 25.16 27.84
CA HIS A 388 18.20 24.79 29.23
C HIS A 388 19.55 25.37 29.68
N ASN A 389 19.74 25.46 31.00
CA ASN A 389 20.97 25.98 31.62
C ASN A 389 21.89 24.89 32.19
N TYR A 390 21.57 23.61 32.00
CA TYR A 390 22.42 22.49 32.42
C TYR A 390 23.71 22.40 31.59
N ASP A 391 24.77 21.83 32.20
CA ASP A 391 26.07 21.67 31.54
C ASP A 391 26.01 20.64 30.39
N LYS A 392 26.54 21.05 29.24
CA LYS A 392 26.67 20.25 28.01
C LYS A 392 28.05 19.61 27.87
N GLY A 393 29.05 20.06 28.62
CA GLY A 393 30.44 19.59 28.54
C GLY A 393 30.61 18.08 28.75
N PRO A 394 29.94 17.46 29.73
CA PRO A 394 30.00 16.01 29.94
C PRO A 394 29.44 15.18 28.77
N ILE A 395 28.29 15.58 28.19
CA ILE A 395 27.70 14.86 27.05
C ILE A 395 28.48 15.08 25.75
N GLN A 396 29.05 16.27 25.54
CA GLN A 396 29.98 16.54 24.44
C GLN A 396 31.26 15.68 24.57
N TRP A 397 31.78 15.52 25.79
CA TRP A 397 32.92 14.65 26.06
C TRP A 397 32.63 13.17 25.78
N MET A 398 31.41 12.68 26.07
CA MET A 398 31.01 11.32 25.72
C MET A 398 31.04 11.10 24.20
N ALA A 399 30.46 12.00 23.41
CA ALA A 399 30.46 11.89 21.96
C ALA A 399 31.88 11.90 21.36
N CYS A 400 32.70 12.89 21.76
CA CYS A 400 34.08 13.00 21.32
C CYS A 400 34.93 11.77 21.65
N SER A 401 34.75 11.20 22.85
CA SER A 401 35.57 10.07 23.29
C SER A 401 35.32 8.79 22.48
N ASN A 402 34.11 8.64 21.94
CA ASN A 402 33.61 7.42 21.30
C ASN A 402 33.37 7.56 19.77
N LYS A 403 34.15 8.41 19.07
CA LYS A 403 34.07 8.59 17.60
C LYS A 403 32.67 8.96 17.06
N GLY A 404 31.80 9.55 17.89
CA GLY A 404 30.48 10.04 17.49
C GLY A 404 30.47 11.56 17.28
N TYR A 405 29.32 12.17 17.50
CA TYR A 405 29.11 13.61 17.31
C TYR A 405 28.09 14.19 18.29
N PHE A 406 28.17 15.49 18.51
CA PHE A 406 27.31 16.24 19.44
C PHE A 406 26.40 17.19 18.66
N TYR A 407 25.10 17.16 18.97
CA TYR A 407 24.06 17.96 18.30
C TYR A 407 23.24 18.76 19.32
N GLU A 408 22.79 19.95 18.95
CA GLU A 408 21.90 20.78 19.77
C GLU A 408 20.56 21.03 19.08
N ILE A 409 19.46 20.68 19.74
CA ILE A 409 18.09 20.83 19.21
C ILE A 409 17.32 21.85 20.07
N PRO A 410 17.44 23.17 19.80
CA PRO A 410 16.77 24.20 20.59
C PRO A 410 15.26 24.31 20.31
N SER A 411 14.79 23.90 19.12
CA SER A 411 13.41 24.11 18.64
C SER A 411 12.98 23.03 17.65
N ILE A 412 11.69 23.00 17.31
CA ILE A 412 11.11 22.02 16.35
C ILE A 412 11.75 22.15 14.97
N GLY A 413 12.01 23.38 14.49
CA GLY A 413 12.63 23.60 13.17
C GLY A 413 14.05 23.03 13.07
N ALA A 414 14.79 22.97 14.18
CA ALA A 414 16.13 22.38 14.22
C ALA A 414 16.12 20.84 14.24
N ILE A 415 14.99 20.19 14.55
CA ILE A 415 14.89 18.72 14.61
C ILE A 415 15.27 18.13 13.26
N ARG A 416 14.59 18.54 12.18
CA ARG A 416 14.72 17.93 10.85
C ARG A 416 16.16 17.88 10.34
N ILE A 417 16.94 18.94 10.59
CA ILE A 417 18.34 19.05 10.12
C ILE A 417 19.25 18.17 11.01
N ASN A 418 19.15 18.30 12.33
CA ASN A 418 20.06 17.62 13.24
C ASN A 418 19.80 16.10 13.36
N THR A 419 18.60 15.62 13.05
CA THR A 419 18.31 14.18 13.09
C THR A 419 18.82 13.41 11.87
N GLN A 420 19.37 14.08 10.83
CA GLN A 420 19.91 13.42 9.62
C GLN A 420 21.43 13.56 9.47
N GLU A 421 22.06 14.61 10.02
CA GLU A 421 23.52 14.86 9.94
C GLU A 421 24.41 13.73 10.52
N TYR A 422 23.87 12.74 11.24
CA TYR A 422 24.65 11.61 11.72
C TYR A 422 25.10 10.68 10.58
N LEU A 423 24.40 10.68 9.44
CA LEU A 423 24.77 9.90 8.25
C LEU A 423 26.15 10.32 7.72
N ASP A 424 26.50 11.61 7.75
CA ASP A 424 27.83 12.13 7.38
C ASP A 424 28.97 11.59 8.26
N VAL A 425 28.64 11.14 9.48
CA VAL A 425 29.59 10.51 10.41
C VAL A 425 29.72 9.02 10.13
N LEU A 426 28.64 8.37 9.68
CA LEU A 426 28.61 6.96 9.31
C LEU A 426 29.21 6.70 7.91
N GLY A 427 29.08 7.62 6.95
CA GLY A 427 29.67 7.50 5.61
C GLY A 427 31.20 7.58 5.57
N ARG A 428 31.87 8.09 6.63
CA ARG A 428 33.34 8.31 6.61
C ARG A 428 34.20 7.07 6.30
N PRO A 429 33.94 5.86 6.86
CA PRO A 429 34.69 4.65 6.51
C PRO A 429 34.42 4.20 5.07
N MET A 430 33.21 4.44 4.56
CA MET A 430 32.78 4.14 3.20
C MET A 430 33.53 5.02 2.17
N VAL A 431 33.64 6.33 2.42
CA VAL A 431 34.47 7.26 1.62
C VAL A 431 35.94 6.80 1.57
N LEU A 432 36.48 6.28 2.68
CA LEU A 432 37.86 5.78 2.75
C LEU A 432 38.08 4.44 2.02
N ALA A 433 37.01 3.69 1.73
CA ALA A 433 37.08 2.47 0.92
C ALA A 433 37.03 2.76 -0.60
N ASP A 434 36.73 4.00 -1.01
CA ASP A 434 36.65 4.49 -2.39
C ASP A 434 36.04 3.46 -3.36
N LYS A 435 36.84 2.84 -4.23
CA LYS A 435 36.36 1.87 -5.23
C LYS A 435 35.60 0.67 -4.67
N GLN A 436 35.91 0.22 -3.45
CA GLN A 436 35.19 -0.93 -2.87
C GLN A 436 33.77 -0.55 -2.42
N ALA A 437 33.56 0.70 -2.01
CA ALA A 437 32.27 1.22 -1.57
C ALA A 437 31.35 1.69 -2.71
N LYS A 438 31.88 1.86 -3.93
CA LYS A 438 31.10 2.19 -5.11
C LYS A 438 30.42 0.96 -5.69
N GLN A 439 29.39 0.49 -5.00
CA GLN A 439 28.50 -0.57 -5.44
C GLN A 439 27.12 0.03 -5.65
N VAL A 440 26.47 -0.27 -6.77
CA VAL A 440 25.10 0.21 -7.02
C VAL A 440 24.14 -0.58 -6.15
N GLN A 441 23.42 0.11 -5.28
CA GLN A 441 22.39 -0.49 -4.42
C GLN A 441 21.01 -0.09 -4.91
N TRP A 442 20.10 -1.06 -4.98
CA TRP A 442 18.72 -0.84 -5.38
C TRP A 442 17.83 -0.71 -4.16
N THR A 443 16.87 0.21 -4.22
CA THR A 443 15.90 0.41 -3.13
C THR A 443 14.77 -0.60 -3.15
N ASN A 444 14.11 -0.75 -2.01
CA ASN A 444 12.73 -1.23 -1.92
C ASN A 444 11.82 -0.38 -2.84
N VAL A 445 10.68 -0.94 -3.24
CA VAL A 445 9.65 -0.23 -4.03
C VAL A 445 9.11 0.97 -3.26
N TYR A 446 8.99 2.13 -3.91
CA TYR A 446 8.33 3.30 -3.34
C TYR A 446 7.60 4.13 -4.41
N LEU A 447 6.78 5.10 -3.99
CA LEU A 447 6.08 6.01 -4.90
C LEU A 447 7.00 7.18 -5.30
N ASP A 448 7.16 7.44 -6.59
CA ASP A 448 7.93 8.59 -7.09
C ASP A 448 7.37 9.95 -6.59
N ALA A 449 8.28 10.90 -6.36
CA ALA A 449 7.99 12.30 -6.03
C ALA A 449 7.24 13.03 -7.13
N LEU A 450 7.53 12.68 -8.39
CA LEU A 450 6.98 13.29 -9.59
C LEU A 450 5.84 12.45 -10.18
N GLU A 451 5.09 11.74 -9.34
CA GLU A 451 3.85 11.00 -9.66
C GLU A 451 3.99 9.94 -10.79
N LEU A 452 5.21 9.49 -11.13
CA LEU A 452 5.43 8.50 -12.20
C LEU A 452 4.74 7.15 -11.92
N GLY A 453 4.68 6.78 -10.64
CA GLY A 453 4.10 5.54 -10.13
C GLY A 453 5.02 4.87 -9.12
N LEU A 454 4.97 3.53 -9.07
CA LEU A 454 5.90 2.72 -8.29
C LEU A 454 7.23 2.57 -9.02
N VAL A 455 8.32 2.89 -8.32
CA VAL A 455 9.70 2.87 -8.83
C VAL A 455 10.63 2.16 -7.86
N ILE A 456 11.77 1.71 -8.39
CA ILE A 456 13.00 1.46 -7.62
C ILE A 456 14.10 2.39 -8.14
N THR A 457 15.00 2.80 -7.26
CA THR A 457 16.13 3.67 -7.61
C THR A 457 17.43 2.90 -7.46
N GLY A 458 18.26 2.91 -8.50
CA GLY A 458 19.66 2.50 -8.40
C GLY A 458 20.46 3.66 -7.81
N THR A 459 21.22 3.41 -6.75
CA THR A 459 21.88 4.46 -5.96
C THR A 459 23.40 4.27 -5.94
N LEU A 460 24.15 5.37 -5.98
CA LEU A 460 25.61 5.35 -5.91
C LEU A 460 26.15 6.61 -5.22
N PRO A 461 26.98 6.51 -4.17
CA PRO A 461 27.55 7.68 -3.49
C PRO A 461 28.60 8.39 -4.34
N VAL A 462 28.65 9.71 -4.19
CA VAL A 462 29.65 10.60 -4.80
C VAL A 462 30.60 11.10 -3.70
N PHE A 463 31.91 10.86 -3.83
CA PHE A 463 32.87 11.17 -2.77
C PHE A 463 33.58 12.51 -2.97
N ASN A 464 33.78 13.28 -1.90
CA ASN A 464 34.58 14.49 -2.00
C ASN A 464 36.07 14.15 -2.07
N LYS A 465 36.63 14.18 -3.29
CA LYS A 465 38.04 13.83 -3.56
C LYS A 465 39.02 15.01 -3.45
N THR A 466 38.56 16.18 -3.04
CA THR A 466 39.45 17.32 -2.75
C THR A 466 40.42 16.99 -1.62
N LYS A 467 41.63 17.54 -1.71
CA LYS A 467 42.71 17.33 -0.75
C LYS A 467 42.90 18.57 0.13
N THR A 468 42.76 18.39 1.43
CA THR A 468 43.11 19.41 2.44
C THR A 468 44.55 19.23 2.89
N LYS A 469 45.28 20.33 3.09
CA LYS A 469 46.58 20.29 3.77
C LYS A 469 46.37 20.61 5.25
N ASP A 470 46.84 19.72 6.11
CA ASP A 470 46.84 19.93 7.57
C ASP A 470 47.94 20.94 7.97
N ASP A 471 47.92 21.43 9.22
CA ASP A 471 48.90 22.40 9.77
C ASP A 471 50.36 21.92 9.65
N ARG A 472 50.56 20.62 9.39
CA ARG A 472 51.86 19.95 9.20
C ARG A 472 52.24 19.76 7.73
N ASN A 473 51.54 20.40 6.78
CA ASN A 473 51.66 20.23 5.33
C ASN A 473 51.44 18.79 4.81
N VAL A 474 50.76 17.94 5.58
CA VAL A 474 50.35 16.59 5.12
C VAL A 474 49.04 16.73 4.33
N GLU A 475 49.00 16.16 3.12
CA GLU A 475 47.77 16.09 2.32
C GLU A 475 46.85 14.99 2.85
N HIS A 476 45.59 15.35 3.12
CA HIS A 476 44.53 14.44 3.53
C HIS A 476 43.30 14.65 2.64
N GLN A 477 42.80 13.56 2.08
CA GLN A 477 41.53 13.55 1.35
C GLN A 477 40.36 13.85 2.30
N ASN A 478 39.34 14.55 1.80
CA ASN A 478 38.10 14.76 2.53
C ASN A 478 37.36 13.43 2.77
N GLN A 479 36.69 13.33 3.92
CA GLN A 479 36.05 12.09 4.41
C GLN A 479 34.52 12.16 4.37
N LEU A 480 33.96 13.06 3.56
CA LEU A 480 32.53 13.27 3.41
C LEU A 480 32.09 12.91 1.99
N ILE A 481 30.85 12.47 1.86
CA ILE A 481 30.15 12.40 0.58
C ILE A 481 29.83 13.82 0.11
N LEU A 482 29.81 14.03 -1.21
CA LEU A 482 29.19 15.22 -1.81
C LEU A 482 27.67 15.04 -1.85
N GLY A 483 27.23 13.80 -2.08
CA GLY A 483 25.84 13.45 -2.25
C GLY A 483 25.68 12.02 -2.76
N VAL A 484 24.49 11.69 -3.24
CA VAL A 484 24.13 10.40 -3.82
C VAL A 484 23.52 10.63 -5.21
N MET A 485 23.95 9.85 -6.19
CA MET A 485 23.32 9.77 -7.51
C MET A 485 22.22 8.71 -7.48
N GLY A 486 21.07 9.03 -8.08
CA GLY A 486 19.94 8.12 -8.27
C GLY A 486 19.54 8.05 -9.75
N ILE A 487 19.18 6.85 -10.21
CA ILE A 487 18.45 6.64 -11.47
C ILE A 487 17.25 5.73 -11.21
N ASP A 488 16.08 6.17 -11.64
CA ASP A 488 14.84 5.43 -11.44
C ASP A 488 14.58 4.38 -12.54
N VAL A 489 13.95 3.29 -12.13
CA VAL A 489 13.37 2.25 -12.98
C VAL A 489 11.92 2.07 -12.55
N SER A 490 10.98 2.22 -13.50
CA SER A 490 9.57 2.00 -13.22
C SER A 490 9.27 0.51 -13.15
N LEU A 491 8.38 0.11 -12.23
CA LEU A 491 7.84 -1.26 -12.25
C LEU A 491 7.08 -1.56 -13.55
N GLY A 492 6.63 -0.53 -14.30
CA GLY A 492 6.08 -0.68 -15.64
C GLY A 492 7.10 -1.23 -16.64
N ASP A 493 8.34 -0.76 -16.58
CA ASP A 493 9.42 -1.23 -17.47
C ASP A 493 9.78 -2.69 -17.17
N ILE A 494 9.84 -3.05 -15.88
CA ILE A 494 10.08 -4.43 -15.45
C ILE A 494 8.92 -5.34 -15.89
N LYS A 495 7.66 -4.91 -15.70
CA LYS A 495 6.46 -5.63 -16.18
C LYS A 495 6.49 -5.87 -17.70
N ASN A 496 7.02 -4.94 -18.49
CA ASN A 496 7.17 -5.10 -19.94
C ASN A 496 8.24 -6.15 -20.33
N LEU A 497 9.18 -6.48 -19.44
CA LEU A 497 10.17 -7.55 -19.67
C LEU A 497 9.65 -8.95 -19.31
N THR A 498 8.59 -9.03 -18.50
CA THR A 498 7.91 -10.26 -18.03
C THR A 498 6.55 -10.45 -18.73
N PRO A 499 6.49 -10.93 -19.98
CA PRO A 499 5.24 -11.02 -20.75
C PRO A 499 4.27 -12.05 -20.14
N ARG A 500 3.06 -11.61 -19.78
CA ARG A 500 2.02 -12.47 -19.19
C ARG A 500 1.09 -13.17 -20.20
N PHE A 501 1.10 -12.76 -21.47
CA PHE A 501 0.08 -13.17 -22.45
C PHE A 501 0.25 -14.59 -23.03
N THR A 502 1.36 -15.28 -22.78
CA THR A 502 1.53 -16.70 -23.17
C THR A 502 1.25 -17.66 -22.02
N ILE A 503 1.35 -17.21 -20.76
CA ILE A 503 1.20 -18.03 -19.55
C ILE A 503 -0.24 -18.06 -19.00
N GLY A 504 -1.15 -17.29 -19.61
CA GLY A 504 -2.56 -17.19 -19.22
C GLY A 504 -2.81 -16.34 -17.96
N PRO A 505 -4.07 -16.19 -17.54
CA PRO A 505 -4.48 -15.25 -16.48
C PRO A 505 -4.08 -15.70 -15.07
N ASN A 506 -3.92 -17.01 -14.86
CA ASN A 506 -3.54 -17.61 -13.59
C ASN A 506 -2.02 -17.80 -13.48
N GLY A 507 -1.27 -17.65 -14.58
CA GLY A 507 0.18 -17.62 -14.57
C GLY A 507 0.70 -16.21 -14.27
N TYR A 508 1.69 -16.07 -13.38
CA TYR A 508 2.29 -14.77 -13.08
C TYR A 508 3.76 -14.88 -12.68
N TYR A 509 4.51 -13.85 -13.07
CA TYR A 509 5.85 -13.62 -12.52
C TYR A 509 5.76 -12.87 -11.21
N PHE A 510 6.64 -13.21 -10.28
CA PHE A 510 6.92 -12.39 -9.11
C PHE A 510 8.42 -12.32 -8.85
N ALA A 511 8.88 -11.25 -8.23
CA ALA A 511 10.28 -11.04 -7.90
C ALA A 511 10.39 -10.65 -6.43
N ILE A 512 11.39 -11.18 -5.73
CA ILE A 512 11.64 -10.90 -4.32
C ILE A 512 13.03 -10.35 -4.06
N ASP A 513 13.10 -9.57 -3.00
CA ASP A 513 14.28 -8.95 -2.41
C ASP A 513 14.96 -9.94 -1.42
N PRO A 514 16.23 -9.77 -1.03
CA PRO A 514 16.86 -10.62 0.00
C PRO A 514 16.23 -10.47 1.39
N ASN A 515 15.40 -9.43 1.59
CA ASN A 515 14.54 -9.25 2.76
C ASN A 515 13.19 -10.02 2.67
N GLY A 516 12.86 -10.59 1.50
CA GLY A 516 11.60 -11.29 1.20
C GLY A 516 10.43 -10.40 0.78
N TYR A 517 10.67 -9.09 0.63
CA TYR A 517 9.69 -8.17 0.05
C TYR A 517 9.50 -8.44 -1.44
N VAL A 518 8.29 -8.18 -1.97
CA VAL A 518 7.98 -8.35 -3.40
C VAL A 518 8.25 -7.07 -4.20
N LEU A 519 9.22 -7.16 -5.12
CA LEU A 519 9.48 -6.16 -6.16
C LEU A 519 8.39 -6.16 -7.23
N LEU A 520 7.92 -7.36 -7.60
CA LEU A 520 6.91 -7.59 -8.62
C LEU A 520 5.91 -8.62 -8.06
N HIS A 521 4.62 -8.29 -8.05
CA HIS A 521 3.54 -9.24 -7.75
C HIS A 521 2.19 -8.69 -8.28
N PRO A 522 1.22 -9.52 -8.70
CA PRO A 522 -0.12 -9.05 -9.07
C PRO A 522 -0.84 -8.28 -7.96
N ASN A 523 -0.69 -8.72 -6.70
CA ASN A 523 -1.32 -8.10 -5.53
C ASN A 523 -0.54 -6.90 -4.96
N LEU A 524 0.54 -6.44 -5.63
CA LEU A 524 1.25 -5.22 -5.24
C LEU A 524 0.55 -3.99 -5.85
N GLN A 525 -0.54 -3.55 -5.21
CA GLN A 525 -1.42 -2.47 -5.68
C GLN A 525 -1.82 -1.52 -4.52
N PRO A 526 -0.93 -0.62 -4.08
CA PRO A 526 -1.23 0.29 -2.98
C PRO A 526 -2.36 1.25 -3.35
N LYS A 527 -3.51 1.14 -2.67
CA LYS A 527 -4.73 1.94 -2.93
C LYS A 527 -4.52 3.43 -2.61
N ASN A 528 -3.73 3.76 -1.57
CA ASN A 528 -3.28 5.12 -1.23
C ASN A 528 -1.89 5.11 -0.54
N PRO A 529 -0.77 5.11 -1.29
CA PRO A 529 0.58 5.07 -0.72
C PRO A 529 1.03 6.43 -0.15
N LYS A 530 1.55 6.44 1.08
CA LYS A 530 2.22 7.61 1.66
C LYS A 530 3.59 7.81 1.02
N PHE A 531 3.76 8.90 0.29
CA PHE A 531 5.01 9.27 -0.42
C PHE A 531 6.29 9.36 0.46
N GLN A 532 6.21 9.26 1.78
CA GLN A 532 7.39 9.24 2.67
C GLN A 532 7.83 7.81 3.06
N GLU A 533 6.96 6.82 2.92
CA GLU A 533 7.20 5.44 3.37
C GLU A 533 7.36 4.52 2.14
N PRO A 534 8.30 3.55 2.16
CA PRO A 534 8.41 2.56 1.09
C PRO A 534 7.22 1.59 1.13
N VAL A 535 6.86 1.03 -0.03
CA VAL A 535 5.77 0.06 -0.18
C VAL A 535 6.35 -1.35 0.01
N THR A 536 6.64 -1.69 1.27
CA THR A 536 7.21 -2.98 1.67
C THR A 536 6.11 -4.01 1.97
N LEU A 537 5.72 -4.79 0.95
CA LEU A 537 4.85 -5.96 1.09
C LEU A 537 5.72 -7.23 1.02
N ASP A 538 5.53 -8.18 1.94
CA ASP A 538 6.22 -9.48 1.92
C ASP A 538 5.52 -10.46 0.96
N PHE A 539 6.24 -11.39 0.36
CA PHE A 539 5.65 -12.51 -0.39
C PHE A 539 4.60 -13.30 0.43
N LEU A 540 4.87 -13.53 1.73
CA LEU A 540 3.95 -14.25 2.62
C LEU A 540 2.74 -13.41 3.10
N ASP A 541 2.74 -12.11 2.80
CA ASP A 541 1.59 -11.21 3.02
C ASP A 541 0.83 -10.96 1.71
N ALA A 542 1.51 -11.03 0.56
CA ALA A 542 0.94 -10.90 -0.77
C ALA A 542 0.14 -12.14 -1.22
N GLU A 543 0.49 -13.32 -0.70
CA GLU A 543 -0.20 -14.59 -0.94
C GLU A 543 -0.62 -15.26 0.38
N LEU A 544 -1.53 -16.24 0.32
CA LEU A 544 -1.83 -17.11 1.46
C LEU A 544 -0.58 -17.90 1.89
N GLU A 545 -0.16 -17.71 3.15
CA GLU A 545 0.99 -18.36 3.78
C GLU A 545 0.79 -19.90 3.87
N ASN A 546 1.89 -20.63 3.68
CA ASN A 546 1.96 -22.09 3.69
C ASN A 546 3.42 -22.47 3.98
N ASP A 547 3.67 -23.49 4.80
CA ASP A 547 5.01 -23.96 5.17
C ASP A 547 5.94 -24.14 3.95
N ILE A 548 5.43 -24.71 2.85
CA ILE A 548 6.23 -24.93 1.63
C ILE A 548 6.54 -23.60 0.92
N LYS A 549 5.65 -22.60 1.00
CA LYS A 549 5.96 -21.25 0.50
C LYS A 549 7.01 -20.53 1.34
N VAL A 550 7.08 -20.80 2.64
CA VAL A 550 8.16 -20.32 3.51
C VAL A 550 9.50 -20.93 3.08
N GLU A 551 9.53 -22.22 2.72
CA GLU A 551 10.70 -22.88 2.15
C GLU A 551 11.11 -22.31 0.79
N ILE A 552 10.17 -22.11 -0.14
CA ILE A 552 10.42 -21.49 -1.46
C ILE A 552 10.99 -20.08 -1.29
N ARG A 553 10.36 -19.24 -0.46
CA ARG A 553 10.84 -17.89 -0.13
C ARG A 553 12.26 -17.91 0.42
N LYS A 554 12.60 -18.89 1.27
CA LYS A 554 13.94 -19.05 1.81
C LYS A 554 14.97 -19.40 0.71
N MET A 555 14.71 -20.42 -0.10
CA MET A 555 15.60 -20.84 -1.20
C MET A 555 15.86 -19.68 -2.18
N MET A 556 14.83 -18.90 -2.50
CA MET A 556 14.95 -17.70 -3.33
C MET A 556 15.78 -16.59 -2.68
N ILE A 557 15.64 -16.34 -1.37
CA ILE A 557 16.46 -15.37 -0.60
C ILE A 557 17.93 -15.80 -0.55
N ASP A 558 18.18 -17.10 -0.44
CA ASP A 558 19.53 -17.68 -0.44
C ASP A 558 20.16 -17.70 -1.86
N GLY A 559 19.39 -17.37 -2.90
CA GLY A 559 19.84 -17.24 -4.29
C GLY A 559 19.87 -18.56 -5.07
N GLU A 560 19.13 -19.57 -4.63
CA GLU A 560 19.07 -20.90 -5.25
C GLU A 560 18.14 -20.92 -6.48
N THR A 561 18.38 -21.87 -7.39
CA THR A 561 17.50 -22.18 -8.53
C THR A 561 16.69 -23.44 -8.24
N GLY A 562 15.38 -23.43 -8.51
CA GLY A 562 14.56 -24.61 -8.27
C GLY A 562 13.14 -24.56 -8.82
N GLU A 563 12.45 -25.68 -8.70
CA GLU A 563 11.05 -25.89 -9.08
C GLU A 563 10.34 -26.63 -7.94
N SER A 564 9.10 -26.25 -7.64
CA SER A 564 8.24 -26.93 -6.66
C SER A 564 6.77 -26.84 -7.05
N THR A 565 6.10 -27.99 -7.17
CA THR A 565 4.65 -28.08 -7.40
C THR A 565 3.92 -28.27 -6.08
N ILE A 566 2.99 -27.36 -5.78
CA ILE A 566 2.24 -27.35 -4.52
C ILE A 566 0.73 -27.21 -4.76
N ASN A 567 -0.05 -27.87 -3.91
CA ASN A 567 -1.49 -27.68 -3.83
C ASN A 567 -1.75 -26.53 -2.84
N THR A 568 -2.25 -25.41 -3.35
CA THR A 568 -2.39 -24.17 -2.58
C THR A 568 -3.78 -23.58 -2.67
N LEU A 569 -4.17 -22.89 -1.61
CA LEU A 569 -5.31 -21.99 -1.62
C LEU A 569 -4.93 -20.72 -2.38
N VAL A 570 -5.76 -20.34 -3.35
CA VAL A 570 -5.62 -19.14 -4.18
C VAL A 570 -6.77 -18.20 -3.83
N LYS A 571 -6.44 -17.02 -3.32
CA LYS A 571 -7.41 -15.95 -3.03
C LYS A 571 -7.85 -15.29 -4.34
N THR A 572 -9.15 -15.03 -4.50
CA THR A 572 -9.68 -14.43 -5.73
C THR A 572 -9.49 -12.92 -5.79
N GLN A 573 -9.56 -12.35 -7.01
CA GLN A 573 -9.32 -10.93 -7.27
C GLN A 573 -10.34 -10.01 -6.58
N ASP A 574 -11.57 -10.50 -6.38
CA ASP A 574 -12.67 -9.83 -5.68
C ASP A 574 -12.67 -10.13 -4.17
N GLU A 575 -11.68 -10.85 -3.66
CA GLU A 575 -11.43 -11.11 -2.24
C GLU A 575 -12.55 -11.82 -1.47
N ARG A 576 -13.57 -12.33 -2.18
CA ARG A 576 -14.72 -13.05 -1.60
C ARG A 576 -14.52 -14.55 -1.48
N TYR A 577 -13.67 -15.15 -2.31
CA TYR A 577 -13.54 -16.60 -2.45
C TYR A 577 -12.09 -17.07 -2.29
N ILE A 578 -11.95 -18.35 -1.98
CA ILE A 578 -10.68 -19.09 -2.01
C ILE A 578 -10.89 -20.38 -2.82
N ASP A 579 -10.14 -20.54 -3.90
CA ASP A 579 -10.14 -21.75 -4.72
C ASP A 579 -8.90 -22.62 -4.42
N ARG A 580 -9.00 -23.94 -4.59
CA ARG A 580 -7.87 -24.88 -4.44
C ARG A 580 -7.19 -25.08 -5.80
N GLY A 581 -5.99 -24.53 -5.98
CA GLY A 581 -5.22 -24.62 -7.22
C GLY A 581 -3.91 -25.42 -7.05
N VAL A 582 -3.58 -26.24 -8.05
CA VAL A 582 -2.25 -26.87 -8.16
C VAL A 582 -1.33 -25.94 -8.94
N ARG A 583 -0.31 -25.41 -8.28
CA ARG A 583 0.60 -24.40 -8.84
C ARG A 583 2.04 -24.88 -8.78
N THR A 584 2.74 -24.78 -9.90
CA THR A 584 4.18 -25.02 -10.02
C THR A 584 4.90 -23.69 -9.96
N TYR A 585 5.78 -23.54 -8.98
CA TYR A 585 6.63 -22.37 -8.78
C TYR A 585 8.04 -22.71 -9.28
N THR A 586 8.50 -22.01 -10.31
CA THR A 586 9.88 -22.09 -10.85
C THR A 586 10.60 -20.80 -10.53
N PHE A 587 11.84 -20.86 -10.03
CA PHE A 587 12.58 -19.68 -9.56
C PHE A 587 14.08 -19.72 -9.86
N ALA A 588 14.66 -18.54 -10.12
CA ALA A 588 16.09 -18.35 -10.36
C ALA A 588 16.56 -16.93 -9.95
N PRO A 589 17.84 -16.76 -9.55
CA PRO A 589 18.40 -15.46 -9.21
C PRO A 589 18.60 -14.58 -10.45
N VAL A 590 18.48 -13.26 -10.28
CA VAL A 590 18.83 -12.26 -11.29
C VAL A 590 20.30 -11.90 -11.13
N ASN A 591 21.16 -12.50 -11.96
CA ASN A 591 22.61 -12.29 -11.89
C ASN A 591 22.98 -10.79 -11.90
N GLY A 592 23.93 -10.40 -11.04
CA GLY A 592 24.38 -9.01 -10.92
C GLY A 592 23.52 -8.12 -10.02
N THR A 593 22.45 -8.65 -9.41
CA THR A 593 21.67 -8.02 -8.34
C THR A 593 21.31 -9.05 -7.26
N ASP A 594 20.75 -8.59 -6.13
CA ASP A 594 20.30 -9.45 -5.03
C ASP A 594 18.84 -9.95 -5.20
N TYR A 595 18.21 -9.69 -6.35
CA TYR A 595 16.83 -10.08 -6.62
C TYR A 595 16.72 -11.53 -7.10
N SER A 596 15.69 -12.24 -6.68
CA SER A 596 15.30 -13.53 -7.27
C SER A 596 13.98 -13.39 -8.01
N LEU A 597 13.91 -13.93 -9.24
CA LEU A 597 12.70 -13.97 -10.05
C LEU A 597 12.06 -15.36 -9.96
N ALA A 598 10.74 -15.40 -9.95
CA ALA A 598 9.95 -16.61 -10.03
C ALA A 598 8.77 -16.47 -10.97
N LEU A 599 8.24 -17.62 -11.38
CA LEU A 599 7.06 -17.79 -12.20
C LEU A 599 6.19 -18.87 -11.55
N ALA A 600 4.95 -18.51 -11.23
CA ALA A 600 3.92 -19.48 -10.81
C ALA A 600 3.05 -19.82 -12.02
N LEU A 601 2.97 -21.11 -12.40
CA LEU A 601 2.09 -21.62 -13.45
C LEU A 601 1.12 -22.68 -12.91
N PRO A 602 -0.16 -22.66 -13.33
CA PRO A 602 -1.01 -23.84 -13.20
C PRO A 602 -0.70 -24.85 -14.31
N LYS A 603 -0.89 -26.14 -14.03
CA LYS A 603 -0.55 -27.26 -14.93
C LYS A 603 -1.17 -27.15 -16.34
N TYR A 604 -2.39 -26.63 -16.47
CA TYR A 604 -3.06 -26.48 -17.76
C TYR A 604 -2.53 -25.30 -18.62
N SER A 605 -1.65 -24.46 -18.07
CA SER A 605 -0.99 -23.34 -18.78
C SER A 605 0.46 -23.67 -19.20
N GLU A 606 0.91 -24.91 -19.05
CA GLU A 606 2.19 -25.40 -19.61
C GLU A 606 2.23 -25.28 -21.15
N HIS A 607 1.08 -25.08 -21.80
CA HIS A 607 0.95 -24.93 -23.25
C HIS A 607 0.03 -23.76 -23.59
N PHE A 608 0.26 -23.12 -24.73
CA PHE A 608 -0.54 -21.99 -25.22
C PHE A 608 -0.78 -22.05 -26.73
N ILE A 609 -1.73 -21.24 -27.21
CA ILE A 609 -2.11 -21.18 -28.62
C ILE A 609 -1.41 -20.01 -29.30
N GLN A 610 -0.63 -20.31 -30.34
CA GLN A 610 0.03 -19.34 -31.20
C GLN A 610 -0.72 -19.24 -32.54
N ALA A 611 -1.20 -18.04 -32.90
CA ALA A 611 -2.02 -17.84 -34.10
C ALA A 611 -1.18 -17.72 -35.38
N ASN A 612 -1.46 -18.56 -36.40
CA ASN A 612 -0.76 -18.57 -37.68
C ASN A 612 -1.62 -17.96 -38.80
N LEU A 613 -1.78 -16.63 -38.76
CA LEU A 613 -2.57 -15.87 -39.74
C LEU A 613 -1.71 -15.21 -40.84
N GLY A 614 -0.44 -15.60 -40.98
CA GLY A 614 0.52 -14.94 -41.87
C GLY A 614 0.42 -15.33 -43.36
N ASP A 615 -0.21 -16.48 -43.68
CA ASP A 615 -0.34 -16.97 -45.05
C ASP A 615 -1.39 -16.19 -45.86
N ASP A 616 -1.14 -15.97 -47.15
CA ASP A 616 -2.03 -15.21 -48.05
C ASP A 616 -3.47 -15.75 -48.12
N THR A 617 -3.68 -17.04 -47.82
CA THR A 617 -5.00 -17.67 -47.73
C THR A 617 -5.83 -17.19 -46.54
N ASN A 618 -5.18 -16.78 -45.45
CA ASN A 618 -5.85 -16.49 -44.18
C ASN A 618 -6.27 -15.00 -44.07
N LYS A 619 -5.85 -14.16 -45.03
CA LYS A 619 -6.22 -12.73 -45.11
C LYS A 619 -7.72 -12.48 -45.24
N VAL A 620 -8.46 -13.36 -45.94
CA VAL A 620 -9.92 -13.24 -46.08
C VAL A 620 -10.59 -13.37 -44.70
N MET A 621 -10.23 -14.42 -43.95
CA MET A 621 -10.74 -14.61 -42.59
C MET A 621 -10.30 -13.49 -41.65
N TRP A 622 -9.10 -12.92 -41.85
CA TRP A 622 -8.62 -11.78 -41.06
C TRP A 622 -9.50 -10.53 -41.26
N GLN A 623 -9.96 -10.27 -42.49
CA GLN A 623 -10.94 -9.20 -42.79
C GLN A 623 -12.33 -9.52 -42.21
N GLU A 624 -12.87 -10.72 -42.46
CA GLU A 624 -14.18 -11.14 -41.93
C GLU A 624 -14.22 -11.07 -40.40
N ALA A 625 -13.15 -11.52 -39.72
CA ALA A 625 -13.06 -11.46 -38.27
C ALA A 625 -12.98 -10.02 -37.74
N LEU A 626 -12.28 -9.10 -38.42
CA LEU A 626 -12.23 -7.69 -38.06
C LEU A 626 -13.60 -7.02 -38.19
N GLU A 627 -14.38 -7.34 -39.23
CA GLU A 627 -15.77 -6.88 -39.38
C GLU A 627 -16.64 -7.30 -38.18
N THR A 628 -16.49 -8.52 -37.65
CA THR A 628 -17.27 -8.98 -36.49
C THR A 628 -16.98 -8.23 -35.17
N ILE A 629 -15.93 -7.40 -35.11
CA ILE A 629 -15.58 -6.58 -33.94
C ILE A 629 -16.19 -5.16 -34.04
N LEU A 630 -16.68 -4.76 -35.23
CA LEU A 630 -17.25 -3.43 -35.43
C LEU A 630 -18.58 -3.23 -34.70
N GLN A 631 -18.79 -2.03 -34.17
CA GLN A 631 -19.99 -1.65 -33.42
C GLN A 631 -21.30 -1.83 -34.22
N GLU A 632 -21.23 -1.68 -35.55
CA GLU A 632 -22.37 -1.88 -36.45
C GLU A 632 -22.86 -3.34 -36.48
N SER A 633 -21.96 -4.29 -36.20
CA SER A 633 -22.24 -5.74 -36.24
C SER A 633 -22.69 -6.32 -34.90
N PHE A 634 -22.80 -5.50 -33.84
CA PHE A 634 -23.18 -5.97 -32.49
C PHE A 634 -24.61 -6.51 -32.39
N ASP A 635 -25.50 -6.14 -33.32
CA ASP A 635 -26.87 -6.66 -33.35
C ASP A 635 -26.92 -8.13 -33.85
N GLU A 636 -25.94 -8.54 -34.67
CA GLU A 636 -25.80 -9.93 -35.17
C GLU A 636 -24.85 -10.78 -34.31
N TYR A 637 -23.73 -10.19 -33.87
CA TYR A 637 -22.62 -10.90 -33.20
C TYR A 637 -22.53 -10.64 -31.68
N GLY A 638 -23.49 -9.90 -31.12
CA GLY A 638 -23.49 -9.50 -29.72
C GLY A 638 -22.53 -8.35 -29.42
N TYR A 639 -22.69 -7.76 -28.23
CA TYR A 639 -21.83 -6.68 -27.78
C TYR A 639 -20.41 -7.23 -27.53
N THR A 640 -19.42 -6.68 -28.22
CA THR A 640 -18.03 -7.16 -28.16
C THR A 640 -17.15 -6.20 -27.35
N TYR A 641 -16.65 -6.67 -26.20
CA TYR A 641 -15.60 -6.02 -25.43
C TYR A 641 -14.23 -6.52 -25.90
N LEU A 642 -13.28 -5.59 -26.07
CA LEU A 642 -11.86 -5.88 -26.26
C LEU A 642 -11.07 -5.51 -24.99
N ALA A 643 -10.05 -6.30 -24.65
CA ALA A 643 -9.18 -6.02 -23.51
C ALA A 643 -8.18 -4.88 -23.85
N PRO A 644 -8.00 -3.86 -22.98
CA PRO A 644 -7.12 -2.72 -23.20
C PRO A 644 -5.63 -3.06 -23.01
N ARG A 645 -5.09 -3.86 -23.95
CA ARG A 645 -3.69 -4.31 -23.99
C ARG A 645 -2.84 -3.40 -24.88
N GLY A 646 -1.54 -3.36 -24.63
CA GLY A 646 -0.55 -2.64 -25.45
C GLY A 646 -0.26 -3.31 -26.79
N TYR A 647 -1.27 -3.42 -27.68
CA TYR A 647 -1.14 -4.08 -28.98
C TYR A 647 -0.13 -3.40 -29.91
N CYS A 648 -0.14 -2.06 -29.93
CA CYS A 648 0.73 -1.20 -30.74
C CYS A 648 1.18 -0.01 -29.87
N LYS A 649 2.39 0.52 -30.10
CA LYS A 649 3.00 1.54 -29.22
C LYS A 649 2.27 2.88 -29.18
N GLU A 650 1.57 3.24 -30.24
CA GLU A 650 0.89 4.54 -30.38
C GLU A 650 -0.61 4.49 -30.05
N LEU A 651 -1.17 3.29 -29.87
CA LEU A 651 -2.58 3.11 -29.53
C LEU A 651 -2.81 3.55 -28.08
N LYS A 652 -3.64 4.58 -27.90
CA LYS A 652 -3.99 5.08 -26.56
C LYS A 652 -4.96 4.11 -25.88
N LEU A 653 -4.66 3.74 -24.64
CA LEU A 653 -5.60 3.00 -23.79
C LEU A 653 -6.67 3.97 -23.28
N SER A 654 -7.94 3.73 -23.61
CA SER A 654 -9.07 4.52 -23.11
C SER A 654 -9.89 3.73 -22.09
N LEU A 655 -10.38 4.42 -21.05
CA LEU A 655 -11.26 3.82 -20.04
C LEU A 655 -12.63 3.40 -20.60
N ASN A 656 -13.11 4.10 -21.63
CA ASN A 656 -14.30 3.70 -22.38
C ASN A 656 -13.91 2.66 -23.45
N ASN A 657 -14.46 1.45 -23.34
CA ASN A 657 -14.09 0.36 -24.25
C ASN A 657 -14.69 0.51 -25.66
N THR A 658 -15.87 1.13 -25.81
CA THR A 658 -16.45 1.37 -27.15
C THR A 658 -15.53 2.27 -27.97
N GLN A 659 -14.94 3.28 -27.33
CA GLN A 659 -13.92 4.12 -27.97
C GLN A 659 -12.65 3.31 -28.27
N PHE A 660 -12.19 2.48 -27.34
CA PHE A 660 -10.98 1.67 -27.54
C PHE A 660 -11.10 0.72 -28.74
N VAL A 661 -12.25 0.06 -28.90
CA VAL A 661 -12.56 -0.83 -30.04
C VAL A 661 -12.56 -0.06 -31.37
N LEU A 662 -13.11 1.16 -31.41
CA LEU A 662 -13.07 2.03 -32.59
C LEU A 662 -11.66 2.51 -32.91
N ASP A 663 -10.88 2.91 -31.91
CA ASP A 663 -9.50 3.36 -32.08
C ASP A 663 -8.59 2.20 -32.54
N PHE A 664 -8.78 0.99 -31.98
CA PHE A 664 -8.08 -0.24 -32.36
C PHE A 664 -8.38 -0.65 -33.82
N SER A 665 -9.66 -0.75 -34.19
CA SER A 665 -10.05 -1.15 -35.56
C SER A 665 -9.55 -0.16 -36.61
N GLN A 666 -9.68 1.15 -36.36
CA GLN A 666 -9.15 2.18 -37.27
C GLN A 666 -7.61 2.20 -37.35
N TYR A 667 -6.90 1.89 -36.26
CA TYR A 667 -5.43 1.86 -36.26
C TYR A 667 -4.91 0.67 -37.08
N ILE A 668 -5.56 -0.50 -36.96
CA ILE A 668 -5.17 -1.73 -37.66
C ILE A 668 -5.45 -1.65 -39.17
N ASP A 669 -6.54 -1.02 -39.60
CA ASP A 669 -6.85 -0.81 -41.02
C ASP A 669 -5.89 0.17 -41.71
N ARG A 670 -5.33 1.15 -40.96
CA ARG A 670 -4.51 2.23 -41.52
C ARG A 670 -3.00 1.98 -41.50
N ASN A 671 -2.47 1.21 -40.55
CA ASN A 671 -1.03 1.16 -40.27
C ASN A 671 -0.35 -0.17 -40.65
N PRO A 672 0.93 -0.15 -41.05
CA PRO A 672 1.67 -1.37 -41.36
C PRO A 672 1.96 -2.22 -40.11
N PRO A 673 2.09 -3.55 -40.25
CA PRO A 673 2.21 -4.49 -39.13
C PRO A 673 3.48 -4.30 -38.27
N ASP A 674 4.52 -3.66 -38.79
CA ASP A 674 5.82 -3.50 -38.11
C ASP A 674 5.77 -2.64 -36.81
N ALA A 675 4.70 -1.87 -36.61
CA ALA A 675 4.51 -1.02 -35.42
C ALA A 675 3.84 -1.74 -34.23
N CYS A 676 3.34 -2.97 -34.44
CA CYS A 676 2.48 -3.69 -33.51
C CYS A 676 3.06 -5.05 -33.10
N ASN A 677 2.63 -5.58 -31.95
CA ASN A 677 2.90 -6.97 -31.59
C ASN A 677 1.92 -7.89 -32.35
N MET A 678 2.32 -8.31 -33.55
CA MET A 678 1.51 -9.16 -34.43
C MET A 678 1.08 -10.48 -33.78
N SER A 679 1.81 -11.00 -32.79
CA SER A 679 1.42 -12.20 -32.05
C SER A 679 0.11 -11.97 -31.26
N LEU A 680 0.00 -10.83 -30.58
CA LEU A 680 -1.19 -10.46 -29.81
C LEU A 680 -2.35 -10.09 -30.73
N VAL A 681 -2.09 -9.32 -31.79
CA VAL A 681 -3.14 -8.92 -32.75
C VAL A 681 -3.71 -10.15 -33.45
N ASN A 682 -2.87 -11.06 -33.96
CA ASN A 682 -3.35 -12.28 -34.61
C ASN A 682 -4.13 -13.20 -33.66
N ARG A 683 -3.77 -13.24 -32.37
CA ARG A 683 -4.51 -13.98 -31.34
C ARG A 683 -5.91 -13.40 -31.12
N VAL A 684 -6.05 -12.07 -31.02
CA VAL A 684 -7.35 -11.38 -30.95
C VAL A 684 -8.20 -11.68 -32.19
N ILE A 685 -7.65 -11.56 -33.39
CA ILE A 685 -8.40 -11.78 -34.64
C ILE A 685 -8.82 -13.25 -34.80
N LEU A 686 -7.99 -14.21 -34.40
CA LEU A 686 -8.37 -15.63 -34.33
C LEU A 686 -9.56 -15.84 -33.39
N ASP A 687 -9.46 -15.35 -32.15
CA ASP A 687 -10.50 -15.54 -31.13
C ASP A 687 -11.82 -14.82 -31.52
N ALA A 688 -11.74 -13.71 -32.27
CA ALA A 688 -12.90 -13.02 -32.86
C ALA A 688 -13.63 -13.91 -33.88
N GLY A 689 -12.91 -14.55 -34.79
CA GLY A 689 -13.50 -15.46 -35.79
C GLY A 689 -14.13 -16.70 -35.14
N LEU A 690 -13.45 -17.32 -34.17
CA LEU A 690 -13.93 -18.51 -33.48
C LEU A 690 -15.19 -18.22 -32.64
N THR A 691 -15.21 -17.12 -31.88
CA THR A 691 -16.39 -16.73 -31.10
C THR A 691 -17.55 -16.26 -31.98
N ALA A 692 -17.30 -15.76 -33.20
CA ALA A 692 -18.36 -15.38 -34.13
C ALA A 692 -19.18 -16.60 -34.61
N GLY A 693 -18.53 -17.75 -34.79
CA GLY A 693 -19.21 -19.02 -35.08
C GLY A 693 -20.15 -19.45 -33.95
N LEU A 694 -19.77 -19.22 -32.69
CA LEU A 694 -20.60 -19.55 -31.53
C LEU A 694 -21.86 -18.67 -31.42
N VAL A 695 -21.74 -17.36 -31.66
CA VAL A 695 -22.90 -16.45 -31.54
C VAL A 695 -23.96 -16.75 -32.61
N LYS A 696 -23.56 -17.20 -33.81
CA LYS A 696 -24.51 -17.68 -34.84
C LYS A 696 -25.38 -18.83 -34.30
N LEU A 697 -24.79 -19.79 -33.57
CA LEU A 697 -25.55 -20.88 -32.92
C LEU A 697 -26.48 -20.36 -31.81
N TRP A 698 -26.06 -19.36 -31.04
CA TRP A 698 -26.93 -18.74 -30.02
C TRP A 698 -28.13 -18.01 -30.61
N ASN A 699 -28.00 -17.43 -31.81
CA ASN A 699 -29.11 -16.80 -32.52
C ASN A 699 -30.14 -17.85 -33.01
N GLU A 700 -29.68 -19.02 -33.44
CA GLU A 700 -30.56 -20.15 -33.81
C GLU A 700 -31.22 -20.83 -32.59
N GLN A 701 -30.58 -20.79 -31.42
CA GLN A 701 -31.04 -21.45 -30.20
C GLN A 701 -31.58 -20.45 -29.16
N ALA A 702 -32.89 -20.20 -29.18
CA ALA A 702 -33.58 -19.54 -28.07
C ALA A 702 -33.77 -20.51 -26.89
N VAL A 703 -33.42 -20.07 -25.68
CA VAL A 703 -33.55 -20.86 -24.44
C VAL A 703 -34.17 -19.98 -23.36
N ASP A 704 -35.28 -20.44 -22.77
CA ASP A 704 -36.00 -19.70 -21.72
C ASP A 704 -35.22 -19.65 -20.40
N GLY A 705 -35.41 -18.57 -19.63
CA GLY A 705 -34.83 -18.41 -18.29
C GLY A 705 -33.42 -17.80 -18.23
N ILE A 706 -32.82 -17.45 -19.38
CA ILE A 706 -31.52 -16.80 -19.47
C ILE A 706 -31.68 -15.31 -19.80
N VAL A 707 -30.93 -14.45 -19.11
CA VAL A 707 -30.86 -13.00 -19.35
C VAL A 707 -29.78 -12.67 -20.38
N ALA A 708 -28.61 -13.29 -20.24
CA ALA A 708 -27.45 -13.07 -21.11
C ALA A 708 -26.66 -14.36 -21.31
N ARG A 709 -26.00 -14.49 -22.46
CA ARG A 709 -24.98 -15.50 -22.76
C ARG A 709 -23.67 -14.79 -23.05
N PHE A 710 -22.56 -15.33 -22.59
CA PHE A 710 -21.25 -14.72 -22.83
C PHE A 710 -20.15 -15.74 -23.08
N VAL A 711 -19.11 -15.29 -23.78
CA VAL A 711 -17.86 -16.00 -23.98
C VAL A 711 -16.71 -15.02 -23.77
N ALA A 712 -15.83 -15.34 -22.82
CA ALA A 712 -14.59 -14.62 -22.55
C ALA A 712 -13.40 -15.49 -23.02
N THR A 713 -12.44 -14.87 -23.70
CA THR A 713 -11.33 -15.55 -24.38
C THR A 713 -9.98 -15.08 -23.87
N ASP A 714 -8.99 -15.96 -23.90
CA ASP A 714 -7.62 -15.69 -23.49
C ASP A 714 -6.97 -14.55 -24.32
N GLY A 715 -7.32 -14.43 -25.61
CA GLY A 715 -6.94 -13.31 -26.47
C GLY A 715 -7.45 -11.94 -26.01
N GLY A 716 -8.42 -11.88 -25.09
CA GLY A 716 -8.96 -10.64 -24.53
C GLY A 716 -10.24 -10.15 -25.18
N ILE A 717 -10.97 -11.01 -25.92
CA ILE A 717 -12.33 -10.73 -26.38
C ILE A 717 -13.34 -11.29 -25.39
N THR A 718 -14.30 -10.46 -24.99
CA THR A 718 -15.51 -10.90 -24.29
C THR A 718 -16.74 -10.50 -25.09
N ARG A 719 -17.56 -11.47 -25.53
CA ARG A 719 -18.83 -11.21 -26.23
C ARG A 719 -20.00 -11.49 -25.31
N VAL A 720 -21.00 -10.59 -25.32
CA VAL A 720 -22.24 -10.70 -24.56
C VAL A 720 -23.45 -10.62 -25.51
N PHE A 721 -24.37 -11.58 -25.39
CA PHE A 721 -25.55 -11.71 -26.24
C PHE A 721 -26.82 -11.87 -25.37
N PRO A 722 -27.92 -11.14 -25.64
CA PRO A 722 -28.10 -10.14 -26.70
C PRO A 722 -27.40 -8.81 -26.37
N ARG A 723 -27.34 -7.90 -27.35
CA ARG A 723 -26.70 -6.57 -27.21
C ARG A 723 -27.12 -5.80 -25.96
N SER A 724 -28.42 -5.76 -25.65
CA SER A 724 -28.94 -5.01 -24.50
C SER A 724 -28.30 -5.46 -23.18
N ALA A 725 -28.13 -6.77 -22.97
CA ALA A 725 -27.49 -7.31 -21.77
C ALA A 725 -25.96 -7.11 -21.76
N GLY A 726 -25.38 -6.70 -22.88
CA GLY A 726 -24.01 -6.24 -23.00
C GLY A 726 -23.82 -4.79 -22.57
N GLU A 727 -24.83 -3.93 -22.70
CA GLU A 727 -24.75 -2.54 -22.21
C GLU A 727 -24.77 -2.49 -20.66
N ASP A 728 -25.49 -3.43 -20.02
CA ASP A 728 -25.56 -3.63 -18.56
C ASP A 728 -24.44 -4.55 -17.99
N TRP A 729 -23.32 -4.70 -18.72
CA TRP A 729 -22.25 -5.61 -18.33
C TRP A 729 -21.18 -4.91 -17.47
N ALA A 730 -21.24 -5.14 -16.16
CA ALA A 730 -20.40 -4.48 -15.15
C ALA A 730 -18.99 -5.09 -14.92
N GLU A 731 -18.66 -6.22 -15.55
CA GLU A 731 -17.36 -6.89 -15.34
C GLU A 731 -16.23 -6.22 -16.12
N ASN A 732 -14.99 -6.32 -15.62
CA ASN A 732 -13.81 -5.73 -16.27
C ASN A 732 -13.58 -6.33 -17.68
N PRO A 733 -13.40 -5.50 -18.75
CA PRO A 733 -13.09 -5.99 -20.09
C PRO A 733 -11.74 -6.70 -20.22
N GLU A 734 -10.77 -6.42 -19.34
CA GLU A 734 -9.53 -7.21 -19.30
C GLU A 734 -9.80 -8.56 -18.63
N THR A 735 -9.93 -9.59 -19.47
CA THR A 735 -10.14 -10.99 -19.06
C THR A 735 -9.13 -11.48 -18.02
N TYR A 736 -7.90 -10.98 -18.03
CA TYR A 736 -6.86 -11.34 -17.06
C TYR A 736 -7.01 -10.68 -15.68
N GLU A 737 -7.89 -9.69 -15.53
CA GLU A 737 -8.24 -9.09 -14.23
C GLU A 737 -9.63 -9.52 -13.73
N SER A 738 -10.41 -10.27 -14.55
CA SER A 738 -11.71 -10.81 -14.15
C SER A 738 -11.57 -11.91 -13.09
N SER A 739 -12.34 -11.80 -11.99
CA SER A 739 -12.37 -12.83 -10.95
C SER A 739 -12.98 -14.13 -11.48
N PHE A 740 -14.19 -14.08 -12.05
CA PHE A 740 -14.90 -15.28 -12.53
C PHE A 740 -14.07 -16.07 -13.56
N TYR A 741 -13.28 -15.38 -14.40
CA TYR A 741 -12.42 -16.02 -15.41
C TYR A 741 -11.33 -16.86 -14.75
N LYS A 742 -10.61 -16.30 -13.76
CA LYS A 742 -9.56 -16.99 -12.98
C LYS A 742 -10.12 -18.20 -12.22
N ARG A 743 -11.23 -18.02 -11.50
CA ARG A 743 -11.91 -19.08 -10.72
C ARG A 743 -12.30 -20.29 -11.58
N THR A 744 -12.82 -20.00 -12.77
CA THR A 744 -13.41 -20.99 -13.67
C THR A 744 -12.35 -21.79 -14.46
N LEU A 745 -11.09 -21.36 -14.47
CA LEU A 745 -9.99 -22.11 -15.06
C LEU A 745 -9.39 -23.12 -14.08
N ASP A 746 -9.27 -22.75 -12.80
CA ASP A 746 -8.80 -23.65 -11.74
C ASP A 746 -9.82 -24.76 -11.39
N ASN A 747 -11.11 -24.54 -11.68
CA ASN A 747 -12.19 -25.50 -11.43
C ASN A 747 -12.72 -26.16 -12.73
N ASP A 748 -13.01 -27.46 -12.70
CA ASP A 748 -13.61 -28.21 -13.83
C ASP A 748 -15.16 -28.29 -13.76
N VAL A 749 -15.73 -27.78 -12.67
CA VAL A 749 -17.17 -27.74 -12.38
C VAL A 749 -17.83 -26.45 -12.88
N TYR A 750 -19.16 -26.41 -12.90
CA TYR A 750 -19.88 -25.16 -13.13
C TYR A 750 -19.76 -24.23 -11.92
N ILE A 751 -19.20 -23.04 -12.13
CA ILE A 751 -19.03 -22.02 -11.09
C ILE A 751 -20.17 -21.02 -11.16
N PHE A 752 -20.91 -20.93 -10.06
CA PHE A 752 -21.93 -19.92 -9.82
C PHE A 752 -21.29 -18.80 -8.99
N THR A 753 -21.38 -17.57 -9.49
CA THR A 753 -20.83 -16.37 -8.81
C THR A 753 -22.00 -15.53 -8.29
N ALA A 754 -21.96 -15.18 -7.00
CA ALA A 754 -22.98 -14.34 -6.39
C ALA A 754 -22.89 -12.89 -6.91
N PRO A 755 -24.03 -12.24 -7.23
CA PRO A 755 -24.03 -10.82 -7.55
C PRO A 755 -23.54 -10.01 -6.34
N TYR A 756 -22.92 -8.86 -6.58
CA TYR A 756 -22.57 -7.94 -5.50
C TYR A 756 -23.84 -7.36 -4.89
N PHE A 757 -23.92 -7.34 -3.56
CA PHE A 757 -24.98 -6.65 -2.83
C PHE A 757 -24.67 -5.14 -2.83
N PRO A 758 -25.45 -4.29 -3.52
CA PRO A 758 -25.04 -2.92 -3.77
C PRO A 758 -25.40 -1.99 -2.60
N GLU A 759 -24.51 -1.05 -2.26
CA GLU A 759 -24.79 -0.02 -1.25
C GLU A 759 -25.92 0.93 -1.69
N VAL A 760 -26.05 1.14 -3.01
CA VAL A 760 -27.17 1.82 -3.65
C VAL A 760 -28.20 0.78 -4.04
N ARG A 761 -29.48 0.97 -3.67
CA ARG A 761 -30.57 -0.01 -3.87
C ARG A 761 -31.04 -0.14 -5.33
N GLU A 762 -30.15 -0.54 -6.23
CA GLU A 762 -30.55 -1.11 -7.52
C GLU A 762 -31.08 -2.54 -7.31
N SER A 763 -32.06 -2.94 -8.12
CA SER A 763 -32.77 -4.20 -7.89
C SER A 763 -31.99 -5.40 -8.45
N VAL A 764 -31.47 -6.23 -7.55
CA VAL A 764 -30.74 -7.51 -7.83
C VAL A 764 -31.50 -8.44 -8.81
N THR A 765 -32.81 -8.25 -8.96
CA THR A 765 -33.66 -8.93 -9.94
C THR A 765 -33.28 -8.70 -11.41
N GLU A 766 -32.56 -7.62 -11.75
CA GLU A 766 -32.17 -7.30 -13.13
C GLU A 766 -30.76 -7.81 -13.48
N SER A 767 -29.82 -7.83 -12.52
CA SER A 767 -28.41 -8.18 -12.78
C SER A 767 -28.16 -9.66 -13.08
N GLY A 768 -29.02 -10.56 -12.54
CA GLY A 768 -28.95 -12.01 -12.71
C GLY A 768 -27.79 -12.69 -11.94
N ILE A 769 -27.82 -14.03 -11.88
CA ILE A 769 -26.72 -14.83 -11.29
C ILE A 769 -25.81 -15.33 -12.41
N LEU A 770 -24.51 -15.10 -12.26
CA LEU A 770 -23.51 -15.48 -13.25
C LEU A 770 -23.12 -16.95 -13.07
N VAL A 771 -23.18 -17.72 -14.16
CA VAL A 771 -22.73 -19.12 -14.21
C VAL A 771 -21.69 -19.25 -15.32
N SER A 772 -20.51 -19.81 -15.00
CA SER A 772 -19.41 -19.96 -15.94
C SER A 772 -18.80 -21.36 -15.91
N LYS A 773 -18.21 -21.76 -17.04
CA LYS A 773 -17.42 -23.00 -17.20
C LYS A 773 -16.29 -22.83 -18.20
N SER A 774 -15.14 -23.45 -17.93
CA SER A 774 -14.00 -23.47 -18.83
C SER A 774 -14.24 -24.39 -20.03
N VAL A 775 -13.66 -24.04 -21.17
CA VAL A 775 -13.77 -24.79 -22.43
C VAL A 775 -12.53 -25.65 -22.57
N ASP A 776 -12.67 -26.95 -22.31
CA ASP A 776 -11.55 -27.89 -22.40
C ASP A 776 -11.40 -28.38 -23.85
N VAL A 777 -10.24 -28.09 -24.45
CA VAL A 777 -9.87 -28.54 -25.81
C VAL A 777 -8.68 -29.50 -25.70
N THR A 778 -8.80 -30.68 -26.31
CA THR A 778 -7.73 -31.68 -26.30
C THR A 778 -7.14 -31.82 -27.71
N ILE A 779 -5.83 -31.62 -27.84
CA ILE A 779 -5.11 -31.64 -29.12
C ILE A 779 -3.89 -32.54 -28.95
N GLY A 780 -3.94 -33.73 -29.58
CA GLY A 780 -2.95 -34.78 -29.33
C GLY A 780 -3.04 -35.29 -27.89
N GLU A 781 -1.96 -35.17 -27.13
CA GLU A 781 -1.89 -35.52 -25.71
C GLU A 781 -2.03 -34.30 -24.77
N VAL A 782 -2.20 -33.09 -25.32
CA VAL A 782 -2.23 -31.83 -24.57
C VAL A 782 -3.68 -31.35 -24.33
N THR A 783 -3.95 -30.90 -23.10
CA THR A 783 -5.23 -30.30 -22.69
C THR A 783 -5.09 -28.79 -22.52
N LEU A 784 -5.91 -28.00 -23.21
CA LEU A 784 -5.90 -26.53 -23.19
C LEU A 784 -7.24 -25.97 -22.72
N LYS A 785 -7.20 -24.82 -22.02
CA LYS A 785 -8.41 -24.07 -21.60
C LYS A 785 -8.45 -22.66 -22.25
N PRO A 786 -8.71 -22.52 -23.57
CA PRO A 786 -8.58 -21.23 -24.28
C PRO A 786 -9.70 -20.20 -24.01
N ALA A 787 -10.84 -20.61 -23.46
CA ALA A 787 -11.99 -19.74 -23.26
C ALA A 787 -12.83 -20.18 -22.05
N VAL A 788 -13.65 -19.25 -21.55
CA VAL A 788 -14.69 -19.50 -20.55
C VAL A 788 -16.02 -19.06 -21.16
N VAL A 789 -17.00 -19.97 -21.15
CA VAL A 789 -18.38 -19.69 -21.56
C VAL A 789 -19.26 -19.58 -20.34
N GLY A 790 -20.35 -18.82 -20.44
CA GLY A 790 -21.28 -18.67 -19.33
C GLY A 790 -22.60 -18.01 -19.69
N VAL A 791 -23.47 -17.93 -18.68
CA VAL A 791 -24.80 -17.34 -18.75
C VAL A 791 -25.12 -16.51 -17.52
N LYS A 792 -25.95 -15.49 -17.67
CA LYS A 792 -26.67 -14.85 -16.56
C LYS A 792 -28.06 -15.47 -16.44
N LEU A 793 -28.34 -16.15 -15.33
CA LEU A 793 -29.63 -16.77 -15.04
C LEU A 793 -30.65 -15.75 -14.52
N ASN A 794 -31.90 -15.88 -14.95
CA ASN A 794 -33.01 -15.15 -14.36
C ASN A 794 -33.42 -15.81 -13.04
N VAL A 795 -33.17 -15.12 -11.92
CA VAL A 795 -33.45 -15.59 -10.56
C VAL A 795 -34.92 -16.00 -10.37
N SER A 796 -35.87 -15.22 -10.91
CA SER A 796 -37.30 -15.51 -10.76
C SER A 796 -37.73 -16.77 -11.52
N PHE A 797 -37.17 -16.99 -12.72
CA PHE A 797 -37.43 -18.21 -13.49
C PHE A 797 -36.83 -19.44 -12.81
N TRP A 798 -35.56 -19.34 -12.39
CA TRP A 798 -34.88 -20.44 -11.69
C TRP A 798 -35.58 -20.82 -10.39
N MET A 799 -35.98 -19.84 -9.58
CA MET A 799 -36.75 -20.05 -8.35
C MET A 799 -38.07 -20.80 -8.61
N ASN A 800 -38.82 -20.42 -9.65
CA ASN A 800 -40.05 -21.15 -10.01
C ASN A 800 -39.77 -22.59 -10.44
N SER A 801 -38.68 -22.86 -11.17
CA SER A 801 -38.26 -24.22 -11.52
C SER A 801 -37.91 -25.04 -10.28
N PHE A 802 -37.15 -24.48 -9.35
CA PHE A 802 -36.78 -25.11 -8.08
C PHE A 802 -38.00 -25.45 -7.20
N ILE A 803 -38.95 -24.52 -7.07
CA ILE A 803 -40.18 -24.76 -6.28
C ILE A 803 -40.97 -25.91 -6.91
N ASN A 804 -41.06 -25.95 -8.24
CA ASN A 804 -41.73 -27.05 -8.96
C ASN A 804 -40.98 -28.39 -8.82
N ALA A 805 -39.64 -28.39 -8.81
CA ALA A 805 -38.83 -29.60 -8.65
C ALA A 805 -38.90 -30.19 -7.22
N THR A 806 -39.03 -29.34 -6.19
CA THR A 806 -39.15 -29.79 -4.78
C THR A 806 -40.60 -30.10 -4.37
N LEU A 807 -41.59 -29.83 -5.21
CA LEU A 807 -43.02 -29.97 -4.92
C LEU A 807 -43.53 -31.42 -5.05
N LYS A 808 -44.00 -32.00 -3.94
CA LYS A 808 -44.62 -33.34 -3.89
C LYS A 808 -46.13 -33.26 -4.07
N LEU A 809 -46.68 -33.90 -5.09
CA LEU A 809 -48.13 -34.07 -5.25
C LEU A 809 -48.69 -35.09 -4.23
N ASN A 810 -49.73 -34.70 -3.48
CA ASN A 810 -50.42 -35.49 -2.44
C ASN A 810 -49.63 -35.78 -1.15
N CYS A 811 -49.08 -34.75 -0.51
CA CYS A 811 -48.64 -34.80 0.89
C CYS A 811 -49.83 -34.66 1.85
N LYS A 812 -49.83 -35.48 2.91
CA LYS A 812 -50.69 -35.35 4.10
C LYS A 812 -49.77 -35.44 5.30
N ASP A 813 -49.82 -34.46 6.18
CA ASP A 813 -49.07 -34.36 7.44
C ASP A 813 -47.51 -34.31 7.33
N GLU A 814 -46.96 -34.42 6.11
CA GLU A 814 -45.54 -34.17 5.76
C GLU A 814 -45.34 -32.78 5.14
N ILE A 815 -44.13 -32.21 5.28
CA ILE A 815 -43.72 -30.99 4.54
C ILE A 815 -43.71 -31.28 3.03
N CYS A 816 -44.46 -30.48 2.27
CA CYS A 816 -44.77 -30.75 0.86
C CYS A 816 -43.64 -30.45 -0.15
N GLY A 817 -42.56 -29.81 0.30
CA GLY A 817 -41.55 -29.19 -0.55
C GLY A 817 -41.20 -27.79 -0.05
N CYS A 818 -40.36 -27.07 -0.79
CA CYS A 818 -39.99 -25.70 -0.46
C CYS A 818 -41.00 -24.71 -1.09
N LEU A 819 -42.18 -24.60 -0.47
CA LEU A 819 -43.24 -23.67 -0.91
C LEU A 819 -42.84 -22.21 -0.66
N ARG A 820 -43.01 -21.32 -1.64
CA ARG A 820 -42.76 -19.86 -1.50
C ARG A 820 -43.46 -19.29 -0.26
N ASN A 821 -42.68 -18.65 0.62
CA ASN A 821 -43.11 -18.14 1.93
C ASN A 821 -43.72 -19.21 2.86
N ASP A 822 -43.13 -20.41 2.93
CA ASP A 822 -43.49 -21.42 3.94
C ASP A 822 -43.24 -20.88 5.37
N LYS A 823 -44.04 -21.33 6.35
CA LYS A 823 -43.92 -20.94 7.76
C LYS A 823 -43.13 -21.94 8.61
N HIS A 824 -42.85 -23.12 8.07
CA HIS A 824 -42.25 -24.23 8.80
C HIS A 824 -40.80 -24.50 8.39
N VAL A 825 -40.45 -24.28 7.12
CA VAL A 825 -39.09 -24.53 6.61
C VAL A 825 -38.54 -23.35 5.80
N ASP A 826 -37.26 -23.04 6.03
CA ASP A 826 -36.47 -22.19 5.15
C ASP A 826 -35.61 -23.09 4.25
N CYS A 827 -35.66 -22.83 2.95
CA CYS A 827 -34.85 -23.51 1.94
C CYS A 827 -33.99 -22.47 1.22
N VAL A 828 -32.68 -22.67 1.20
CA VAL A 828 -31.72 -21.76 0.55
C VAL A 828 -30.68 -22.53 -0.26
N ILE A 829 -30.13 -21.88 -1.28
CA ILE A 829 -28.93 -22.34 -1.98
C ILE A 829 -27.83 -21.32 -1.72
N LEU A 830 -26.68 -21.83 -1.25
CA LEU A 830 -25.46 -21.07 -1.01
C LEU A 830 -24.37 -21.54 -1.98
N ASP A 831 -23.42 -20.66 -2.27
CA ASP A 831 -22.17 -21.04 -2.95
C ASP A 831 -21.09 -21.49 -1.95
N ASP A 832 -19.90 -21.77 -2.47
CA ASP A 832 -18.71 -22.17 -1.73
C ASP A 832 -18.11 -21.07 -0.84
N GLY A 833 -18.41 -19.80 -1.13
CA GLY A 833 -18.11 -18.66 -0.26
C GLY A 833 -19.15 -18.44 0.85
N GLY A 834 -20.29 -19.15 0.82
CA GLY A 834 -21.38 -18.94 1.76
C GLY A 834 -22.23 -17.70 1.45
N PHE A 835 -22.24 -17.22 0.21
CA PHE A 835 -23.15 -16.16 -0.25
C PHE A 835 -24.52 -16.74 -0.62
N LEU A 836 -25.57 -15.96 -0.35
CA LEU A 836 -26.94 -16.35 -0.66
C LEU A 836 -27.25 -16.17 -2.15
N LEU A 837 -27.50 -17.27 -2.87
CA LEU A 837 -27.89 -17.25 -4.28
C LEU A 837 -29.39 -17.39 -4.49
N MET A 838 -30.06 -18.20 -3.67
CA MET A 838 -31.50 -18.42 -3.76
C MET A 838 -32.10 -18.62 -2.37
N SER A 839 -33.30 -18.10 -2.15
CA SER A 839 -34.14 -18.42 -1.00
C SER A 839 -35.59 -18.67 -1.41
N ASN A 840 -36.27 -19.49 -0.60
CA ASN A 840 -37.72 -19.61 -0.54
C ASN A 840 -38.40 -18.28 -0.11
N GLN A 841 -37.88 -17.64 0.94
CA GLN A 841 -38.52 -16.52 1.63
C GLN A 841 -38.33 -15.20 0.88
N GLU A 842 -39.40 -14.43 0.66
CA GLU A 842 -39.34 -13.12 0.00
C GLU A 842 -38.44 -12.10 0.72
N GLU A 843 -38.36 -12.17 2.06
CA GLU A 843 -37.44 -11.35 2.86
C GLU A 843 -35.95 -11.63 2.57
N TYR A 844 -35.62 -12.82 2.05
CA TYR A 844 -34.25 -13.23 1.73
C TYR A 844 -33.95 -13.05 0.24
N ILE A 845 -34.96 -12.99 -0.64
CA ILE A 845 -34.76 -12.69 -2.07
C ILE A 845 -34.15 -11.29 -2.25
N THR A 846 -34.53 -10.32 -1.41
CA THR A 846 -33.94 -8.98 -1.41
C THR A 846 -32.50 -8.94 -0.86
N LEU A 847 -32.02 -10.04 -0.27
CA LEU A 847 -30.68 -10.20 0.31
C LEU A 847 -29.79 -11.14 -0.51
N ILE A 848 -30.19 -11.49 -1.75
CA ILE A 848 -29.35 -12.27 -2.67
C ILE A 848 -28.05 -11.51 -2.95
N GLY A 849 -26.92 -12.21 -2.90
CA GLY A 849 -25.58 -11.63 -2.94
C GLY A 849 -24.99 -11.28 -1.56
N GLN A 850 -25.80 -11.25 -0.49
CA GLN A 850 -25.30 -11.03 0.87
C GLN A 850 -24.68 -12.32 1.44
N PHE A 851 -23.67 -12.17 2.30
CA PHE A 851 -23.07 -13.28 3.03
C PHE A 851 -24.05 -13.89 4.04
N PHE A 852 -24.19 -15.21 4.03
CA PHE A 852 -25.24 -15.90 4.80
C PHE A 852 -25.10 -15.75 6.32
N GLY A 853 -23.89 -15.50 6.83
CA GLY A 853 -23.64 -15.19 8.25
C GLY A 853 -24.25 -13.87 8.74
N GLU A 854 -24.69 -12.98 7.84
CA GLU A 854 -25.48 -11.80 8.19
C GLU A 854 -26.99 -12.08 8.17
N VAL A 855 -27.43 -13.06 7.36
CA VAL A 855 -28.83 -13.46 7.20
C VAL A 855 -29.28 -14.42 8.32
N ASP A 856 -28.53 -15.50 8.55
CA ASP A 856 -28.72 -16.43 9.68
C ASP A 856 -27.36 -16.81 10.31
N PRO A 857 -26.79 -15.93 11.17
CA PRO A 857 -25.51 -16.18 11.85
C PRO A 857 -25.49 -17.47 12.68
N VAL A 858 -26.62 -17.87 13.28
CA VAL A 858 -26.68 -19.06 14.13
C VAL A 858 -26.38 -20.30 13.31
N LEU A 859 -27.02 -20.40 12.15
CA LEU A 859 -26.87 -21.52 11.24
C LEU A 859 -25.46 -21.51 10.62
N MET A 860 -24.99 -20.37 10.12
CA MET A 860 -23.63 -20.28 9.52
C MET A 860 -22.52 -20.68 10.49
N ILE A 861 -22.58 -20.25 11.76
CA ILE A 861 -21.62 -20.67 12.80
C ILE A 861 -21.64 -22.20 12.99
N ASN A 862 -22.81 -22.84 12.94
CA ASN A 862 -22.90 -24.30 13.07
C ASN A 862 -22.44 -25.04 11.81
N LEU A 863 -22.62 -24.46 10.61
CA LEU A 863 -22.07 -25.02 9.36
C LEU A 863 -20.53 -24.98 9.36
N VAL A 864 -19.93 -23.96 9.97
CA VAL A 864 -18.47 -23.91 10.21
C VAL A 864 -18.05 -24.94 11.27
N ASN A 865 -18.75 -25.03 12.41
CA ASN A 865 -18.46 -26.01 13.47
C ASN A 865 -18.60 -27.47 13.01
N THR A 866 -19.44 -27.74 12.01
CA THR A 866 -19.61 -29.08 11.40
C THR A 866 -18.71 -29.32 10.20
N SER A 867 -17.74 -28.44 9.93
CA SER A 867 -16.75 -28.52 8.84
C SER A 867 -17.31 -28.53 7.41
N LEU A 868 -18.57 -28.09 7.20
CA LEU A 868 -19.08 -27.87 5.84
C LEU A 868 -18.30 -26.74 5.16
N TYR A 869 -18.11 -25.64 5.87
CA TYR A 869 -17.27 -24.50 5.49
C TYR A 869 -16.06 -24.42 6.41
N SER A 870 -14.91 -24.09 5.83
CA SER A 870 -13.77 -23.54 6.57
C SER A 870 -13.53 -22.11 6.13
N PHE A 871 -12.71 -21.38 6.87
CA PHE A 871 -12.33 -20.02 6.52
C PHE A 871 -10.85 -19.78 6.80
N ASN A 872 -10.26 -18.88 6.03
CA ASN A 872 -8.98 -18.27 6.36
C ASN A 872 -9.17 -16.77 6.60
N LYS A 873 -8.34 -16.24 7.51
CA LYS A 873 -8.21 -14.81 7.78
C LYS A 873 -6.93 -14.30 7.14
N THR A 874 -7.02 -13.21 6.41
CA THR A 874 -5.90 -12.54 5.73
C THR A 874 -5.87 -11.06 6.11
N TYR A 875 -4.75 -10.39 5.84
CA TYR A 875 -4.58 -8.97 6.13
C TYR A 875 -4.21 -8.23 4.84
N ASP A 876 -5.04 -7.27 4.41
CA ASP A 876 -4.69 -6.33 3.36
C ASP A 876 -4.01 -5.09 3.99
N TYR A 877 -2.68 -5.06 3.88
CA TYR A 877 -1.82 -3.96 4.33
C TYR A 877 -1.83 -2.73 3.40
N GLN A 878 -2.55 -2.82 2.27
CA GLN A 878 -2.65 -1.78 1.23
C GLN A 878 -4.06 -1.17 1.14
N SER A 879 -4.94 -1.55 2.06
CA SER A 879 -6.30 -1.04 2.28
C SER A 879 -6.33 0.42 2.75
N VAL A 880 -7.52 1.02 2.66
CA VAL A 880 -7.76 2.43 3.04
C VAL A 880 -9.01 2.53 3.88
N CYS A 881 -8.90 3.14 5.05
CA CYS A 881 -9.97 3.27 6.03
C CYS A 881 -10.31 4.73 6.27
N ASP A 882 -11.53 4.98 6.73
CA ASP A 882 -11.86 6.26 7.34
C ASP A 882 -11.07 6.41 8.65
N PRO A 883 -10.48 7.58 8.92
CA PRO A 883 -9.67 7.79 10.12
C PRO A 883 -10.56 7.69 11.35
N GLU A 884 -10.10 6.94 12.36
CA GLU A 884 -10.81 6.89 13.63
C GLU A 884 -10.97 8.31 14.17
N LYS A 885 -12.21 8.67 14.53
CA LYS A 885 -12.48 9.88 15.32
C LYS A 885 -12.01 9.64 16.76
N GLY A 886 -10.70 9.50 16.91
CA GLY A 886 -10.03 9.39 18.20
C GLY A 886 -10.55 10.50 19.09
N SER A 887 -10.92 10.14 20.32
CA SER A 887 -11.58 11.07 21.24
C SER A 887 -10.69 12.29 21.47
N LYS A 888 -10.92 13.36 20.69
CA LYS A 888 -10.38 14.68 20.96
C LYS A 888 -10.96 15.05 22.31
N ILE A 889 -10.18 14.82 23.37
CA ILE A 889 -10.49 15.29 24.72
C ILE A 889 -10.69 16.78 24.53
N ALA A 890 -11.94 17.20 24.49
CA ALA A 890 -12.29 18.57 24.18
C ALA A 890 -11.57 19.42 25.23
N ALA A 891 -10.72 20.33 24.76
CA ALA A 891 -10.10 21.32 25.61
C ALA A 891 -11.19 22.33 26.02
N GLY A 892 -12.13 21.86 26.83
CA GLY A 892 -13.20 22.66 27.39
C GLY A 892 -12.56 23.82 28.16
N PRO A 893 -12.99 25.07 27.92
CA PRO A 893 -12.51 26.19 28.70
C PRO A 893 -12.80 25.93 30.18
N ARG A 894 -11.83 26.26 31.04
CA ARG A 894 -11.83 25.89 32.46
C ARG A 894 -13.12 26.32 33.15
N SER A 895 -13.77 25.36 33.82
CA SER A 895 -14.67 25.54 34.97
C SER A 895 -15.59 26.78 34.92
N VAL A 896 -16.76 26.62 34.31
CA VAL A 896 -17.89 27.55 34.55
C VAL A 896 -18.25 27.48 36.03
N TYR A 897 -18.24 28.62 36.72
CA TYR A 897 -18.70 28.72 38.11
C TYR A 897 -20.20 28.44 38.17
N VAL A 898 -20.59 27.34 38.81
CA VAL A 898 -22.00 27.00 39.06
C VAL A 898 -22.47 27.83 40.26
N PRO A 899 -23.41 28.78 40.09
CA PRO A 899 -23.88 29.63 41.17
C PRO A 899 -24.65 28.82 42.22
N THR A 900 -24.57 29.24 43.48
CA THR A 900 -25.34 28.62 44.56
C THR A 900 -26.79 29.11 44.53
N ILE A 901 -27.69 28.39 45.21
CA ILE A 901 -29.13 28.75 45.27
C ILE A 901 -29.33 30.17 45.85
N ALA A 902 -28.41 30.65 46.71
CA ALA A 902 -28.43 32.02 47.21
C ALA A 902 -28.11 33.08 46.14
N ASP A 903 -27.18 32.79 45.23
CA ASP A 903 -26.79 33.69 44.14
C ASP A 903 -27.94 33.84 43.11
N MET A 904 -28.57 32.71 42.77
CA MET A 904 -29.66 32.59 41.79
C MET A 904 -30.94 33.34 42.21
N LEU A 905 -31.14 33.57 43.50
CA LEU A 905 -32.28 34.32 44.05
C LEU A 905 -32.06 35.84 44.09
N SER A 906 -30.85 36.34 43.80
CA SER A 906 -30.59 37.77 43.75
C SER A 906 -30.88 38.35 42.37
N ILE A 907 -31.84 39.28 42.29
CA ILE A 907 -32.15 40.01 41.04
C ILE A 907 -30.93 40.80 40.52
N GLY A 908 -30.04 41.23 41.42
CA GLY A 908 -28.79 41.91 41.08
C GLY A 908 -27.79 41.04 40.32
N TRP A 909 -27.72 39.73 40.59
CA TRP A 909 -26.83 38.83 39.86
C TRP A 909 -27.31 38.59 38.42
N TRP A 910 -28.62 38.42 38.22
CA TRP A 910 -29.21 38.33 36.88
C TRP A 910 -29.03 39.63 36.08
N ALA A 911 -29.25 40.79 36.71
CA ALA A 911 -29.06 42.09 36.06
C ALA A 911 -27.60 42.35 35.65
N SER A 912 -26.64 42.04 36.53
CA SER A 912 -25.21 42.21 36.24
C SER A 912 -24.69 41.21 35.21
N SER A 913 -25.13 39.95 35.27
CA SER A 913 -24.76 38.93 34.26
C SER A 913 -25.33 39.25 32.89
N ALA A 914 -26.59 39.71 32.82
CA ALA A 914 -27.20 40.17 31.57
C ALA A 914 -26.47 41.40 31.00
N ALA A 915 -26.17 42.40 31.85
CA ALA A 915 -25.40 43.58 31.44
C ALA A 915 -24.00 43.22 30.93
N TRP A 916 -23.31 42.27 31.56
CA TRP A 916 -21.99 41.81 31.13
C TRP A 916 -22.04 41.02 29.82
N SER A 917 -23.04 40.16 29.63
CA SER A 917 -23.28 39.46 28.37
C SER A 917 -23.57 40.42 27.22
N ILE A 918 -24.41 41.44 27.45
CA ILE A 918 -24.71 42.49 26.46
C ILE A 918 -23.45 43.31 26.15
N LEU A 919 -22.62 43.64 27.15
CA LEU A 919 -21.35 44.34 26.94
C LEU A 919 -20.37 43.49 26.13
N GLN A 920 -20.25 42.19 26.41
CA GLN A 920 -19.42 41.28 25.62
C GLN A 920 -19.92 41.15 24.18
N GLN A 921 -21.23 41.04 23.95
CA GLN A 921 -21.81 41.01 22.60
C GLN A 921 -21.61 42.33 21.84
N LEU A 922 -21.70 43.48 22.53
CA LEU A 922 -21.36 44.79 21.94
C LEU A 922 -19.87 44.88 21.60
N PHE A 923 -18.97 44.44 22.47
CA PHE A 923 -17.54 44.42 22.18
C PHE A 923 -17.18 43.47 21.03
N PHE A 924 -17.76 42.26 20.98
CA PHE A 924 -17.56 41.34 19.85
C PHE A 924 -18.11 41.92 18.55
N GLY A 925 -19.32 42.49 18.55
CA GLY A 925 -19.92 43.10 17.36
C GLY A 925 -19.19 44.34 16.84
N VAL A 926 -18.54 45.11 17.72
CA VAL A 926 -17.74 46.28 17.33
C VAL A 926 -16.33 45.88 16.87
N MET A 927 -15.70 44.88 17.49
CA MET A 927 -14.36 44.42 17.12
C MET A 927 -14.36 43.51 15.88
N PHE A 928 -15.45 42.78 15.62
CA PHE A 928 -15.57 41.84 14.50
C PHE A 928 -16.90 41.99 13.74
N PRO A 929 -17.11 43.08 12.98
CA PRO A 929 -18.39 43.35 12.30
C PRO A 929 -18.81 42.29 11.27
N ASN A 930 -17.84 41.56 10.70
CA ASN A 930 -18.05 40.62 9.58
C ASN A 930 -18.09 39.14 10.00
N LEU A 931 -18.20 38.81 11.29
CA LEU A 931 -18.20 37.41 11.77
C LEU A 931 -19.57 36.70 11.63
N LEU A 932 -20.55 37.35 11.01
CA LEU A 932 -21.91 36.82 10.78
C LEU A 932 -22.25 36.61 9.29
N GLU A 933 -21.27 36.78 8.40
CA GLU A 933 -21.25 35.97 7.18
C GLU A 933 -20.72 34.60 7.62
N ALA A 934 -21.58 33.59 7.57
CA ALA A 934 -21.28 32.30 8.17
C ALA A 934 -20.04 31.69 7.53
N ALA A 935 -19.16 31.13 8.36
CA ALA A 935 -18.13 30.21 7.89
C ALA A 935 -18.80 28.90 7.45
N GLU A 936 -19.39 28.90 6.26
CA GLU A 936 -19.32 27.74 5.38
C GLU A 936 -17.83 27.56 5.07
N SER A 937 -17.21 26.64 5.81
CA SER A 937 -15.86 26.17 5.53
C SER A 937 -15.82 25.61 4.11
N PRO A 938 -14.82 25.95 3.28
CA PRO A 938 -14.60 25.31 1.98
C PRO A 938 -14.28 23.80 2.04
N ASP A 939 -14.39 23.19 3.23
CA ASP A 939 -14.11 21.78 3.49
C ASP A 939 -15.17 20.85 2.84
N ASP A 940 -16.36 21.35 2.50
CA ASP A 940 -17.42 20.57 1.82
C ASP A 940 -17.18 20.38 0.30
N ASP A 941 -16.22 21.10 -0.31
CA ASP A 941 -15.81 20.94 -1.72
C ASP A 941 -14.48 20.17 -1.87
N ILE A 942 -13.91 19.65 -0.78
CA ILE A 942 -12.75 18.75 -0.82
C ILE A 942 -13.26 17.31 -1.01
N PRO A 943 -12.94 16.60 -2.11
CA PRO A 943 -13.49 15.27 -2.35
C PRO A 943 -13.08 14.27 -1.24
N ASP A 944 -14.04 13.46 -0.77
CA ASP A 944 -13.91 12.49 0.34
C ASP A 944 -12.67 11.58 0.26
N ALA A 945 -12.14 11.35 -0.94
CA ALA A 945 -10.87 10.66 -1.18
C ALA A 945 -9.68 11.24 -0.41
N MET A 946 -9.73 12.52 0.01
CA MET A 946 -8.63 13.21 0.68
C MET A 946 -8.58 13.01 2.20
N PHE A 947 -9.62 12.41 2.81
CA PHE A 947 -9.68 12.13 4.25
C PHE A 947 -9.33 10.69 4.65
N LYS A 948 -9.25 9.77 3.68
CA LYS A 948 -9.03 8.33 3.94
C LYS A 948 -7.55 8.01 4.17
N GLU A 949 -7.24 7.31 5.26
CA GLU A 949 -5.87 6.92 5.64
C GLU A 949 -5.58 5.45 5.28
N SER A 950 -4.34 5.17 4.86
CA SER A 950 -3.85 3.79 4.67
C SER A 950 -3.91 3.02 5.98
N CYS A 951 -4.55 1.84 5.97
CA CYS A 951 -4.81 1.03 7.15
C CYS A 951 -4.44 -0.44 6.91
N ILE A 952 -4.75 -1.30 7.88
CA ILE A 952 -4.76 -2.75 7.71
C ILE A 952 -6.21 -3.18 7.84
N THR A 953 -6.74 -3.89 6.84
CA THR A 953 -8.03 -4.57 6.94
C THR A 953 -7.80 -6.06 7.12
N GLU A 954 -8.45 -6.63 8.13
CA GLU A 954 -8.62 -8.06 8.23
C GLU A 954 -9.74 -8.49 7.31
N GLN A 955 -9.46 -9.48 6.48
CA GLN A 955 -10.41 -10.07 5.54
C GLN A 955 -10.62 -11.53 5.92
N THR A 956 -11.85 -12.00 5.79
CA THR A 956 -12.18 -13.43 5.99
C THR A 956 -12.76 -13.97 4.69
N GLN A 957 -12.30 -15.14 4.27
CA GLN A 957 -12.84 -15.85 3.10
C GLN A 957 -13.23 -17.26 3.49
N TYR A 958 -14.42 -17.70 3.07
CA TYR A 958 -14.94 -19.04 3.30
C TYR A 958 -14.74 -19.91 2.05
N PHE A 959 -14.56 -21.20 2.25
CA PHE A 959 -14.45 -22.20 1.19
C PHE A 959 -14.87 -23.59 1.70
N PHE A 960 -15.10 -24.52 0.77
CA PHE A 960 -15.35 -25.93 1.10
C PHE A 960 -14.04 -26.68 1.34
N ASP A 961 -13.79 -27.12 2.59
CA ASP A 961 -12.60 -27.88 2.94
C ASP A 961 -12.80 -29.41 2.80
N ASN A 962 -13.95 -29.92 3.26
CA ASN A 962 -14.29 -31.34 3.21
C ASN A 962 -15.13 -31.71 1.96
N GLU A 963 -14.80 -32.84 1.33
CA GLU A 963 -15.48 -33.40 0.14
C GLU A 963 -16.73 -34.22 0.49
N GLU A 964 -17.04 -34.43 1.77
CA GLU A 964 -18.32 -35.00 2.18
C GLU A 964 -19.49 -34.22 1.57
N ARG A 965 -20.48 -34.94 1.05
CA ARG A 965 -21.62 -34.37 0.32
C ARG A 965 -22.77 -33.93 1.21
N SER A 966 -22.98 -34.62 2.33
CA SER A 966 -24.23 -34.58 3.10
C SER A 966 -23.96 -34.32 4.58
N TYR A 967 -24.52 -33.25 5.11
CA TYR A 967 -24.36 -32.83 6.51
C TYR A 967 -25.74 -32.69 7.15
N SER A 968 -25.84 -32.98 8.44
CA SER A 968 -27.07 -32.79 9.19
C SER A 968 -26.74 -32.47 10.64
N GLY A 969 -27.48 -31.54 11.23
CA GLY A 969 -27.27 -31.15 12.62
C GLY A 969 -28.54 -30.65 13.28
N LEU A 970 -28.44 -30.53 14.61
CA LEU A 970 -29.42 -29.84 15.44
C LEU A 970 -28.75 -28.57 15.98
N LEU A 971 -29.36 -27.42 15.74
CA LEU A 971 -29.07 -26.18 16.44
C LEU A 971 -29.82 -26.20 17.76
N ASP A 972 -29.14 -26.02 18.89
CA ASP A 972 -29.77 -25.84 20.20
C ASP A 972 -29.52 -24.41 20.69
N CYS A 973 -30.60 -23.62 20.83
CA CYS A 973 -30.58 -22.26 21.37
C CYS A 973 -31.13 -22.21 22.81
N GLY A 974 -31.04 -23.31 23.56
CA GLY A 974 -31.40 -23.46 24.96
C GLY A 974 -32.89 -23.65 25.22
N ASN A 975 -33.74 -22.81 24.63
CA ASN A 975 -35.21 -22.90 24.77
C ASN A 975 -35.91 -23.50 23.54
N CYS A 976 -35.23 -23.58 22.41
CA CYS A 976 -35.74 -24.13 21.17
C CYS A 976 -34.60 -24.72 20.34
N SER A 977 -34.94 -25.73 19.54
CA SER A 977 -34.02 -26.41 18.63
C SER A 977 -34.49 -26.30 17.19
N ARG A 978 -33.56 -26.09 16.25
CA ARG A 978 -33.82 -26.13 14.79
C ARG A 978 -33.01 -27.27 14.17
N MET A 979 -33.65 -28.19 13.46
CA MET A 979 -32.96 -29.16 12.61
C MET A 979 -32.56 -28.51 11.29
N TYR A 980 -31.37 -28.83 10.79
CA TYR A 980 -30.95 -28.49 9.44
C TYR A 980 -30.29 -29.69 8.74
N ARG A 981 -30.33 -29.67 7.41
CA ARG A 981 -29.65 -30.62 6.53
C ARG A 981 -29.08 -29.86 5.33
N ALA A 982 -27.84 -30.15 4.99
CA ALA A 982 -27.13 -29.55 3.86
C ALA A 982 -26.64 -30.66 2.92
N GLU A 983 -26.84 -30.51 1.62
CA GLU A 983 -26.41 -31.47 0.59
C GLU A 983 -25.77 -30.71 -0.58
N LYS A 984 -24.51 -31.03 -0.90
CA LYS A 984 -23.74 -30.40 -1.99
C LYS A 984 -24.24 -30.90 -3.35
N LEU A 985 -24.47 -29.99 -4.30
CA LEU A 985 -24.85 -30.33 -5.66
C LEU A 985 -23.63 -30.89 -6.42
N PRO A 986 -23.71 -32.08 -7.03
CA PRO A 986 -22.58 -32.60 -7.81
C PRO A 986 -22.31 -31.78 -9.08
N ASN A 987 -21.03 -31.65 -9.46
CA ASN A 987 -20.58 -30.89 -10.64
C ASN A 987 -20.83 -29.36 -10.61
N THR A 988 -21.12 -28.79 -9.43
CA THR A 988 -21.20 -27.33 -9.22
C THR A 988 -20.53 -26.94 -7.89
N ASN A 989 -20.34 -25.64 -7.63
CA ASN A 989 -19.90 -25.09 -6.33
C ASN A 989 -21.06 -24.82 -5.35
N LEU A 990 -22.24 -25.43 -5.54
CA LEU A 990 -23.45 -25.11 -4.77
C LEU A 990 -23.71 -26.10 -3.63
N VAL A 991 -24.26 -25.58 -2.53
CA VAL A 991 -24.87 -26.39 -1.46
C VAL A 991 -26.33 -26.01 -1.27
N PHE A 992 -27.20 -27.03 -1.25
CA PHE A 992 -28.60 -26.88 -0.87
C PHE A 992 -28.75 -27.07 0.63
N LEU A 993 -29.43 -26.14 1.29
CA LEU A 993 -29.63 -26.12 2.75
C LEU A 993 -31.13 -25.99 3.05
N ILE A 994 -31.64 -26.93 3.84
CA ILE A 994 -32.99 -26.89 4.40
C ILE A 994 -32.92 -26.88 5.92
N THR A 995 -33.70 -26.00 6.55
CA THR A 995 -33.73 -25.79 8.01
C THR A 995 -35.15 -25.50 8.48
N ASP A 996 -35.43 -25.78 9.76
CA ASP A 996 -36.65 -25.28 10.41
C ASP A 996 -36.66 -23.73 10.34
N ALA A 997 -37.82 -23.15 10.03
CA ALA A 997 -37.93 -21.72 9.74
C ALA A 997 -37.43 -20.85 10.90
N LYS A 998 -36.66 -19.79 10.62
CA LYS A 998 -36.04 -18.92 11.63
C LYS A 998 -37.04 -18.35 12.63
N ALA A 999 -38.26 -18.06 12.19
CA ALA A 999 -39.36 -17.57 13.02
C ALA A 999 -39.80 -18.54 14.15
N THR A 1000 -39.46 -19.83 14.06
CA THR A 1000 -39.79 -20.83 15.10
C THR A 1000 -38.95 -20.68 16.36
N CYS A 1001 -37.76 -20.06 16.28
CA CYS A 1001 -36.79 -20.03 17.37
C CYS A 1001 -36.06 -18.68 17.43
N LEU A 1002 -36.75 -17.67 17.98
CA LEU A 1002 -36.26 -16.29 18.11
C LEU A 1002 -35.33 -16.06 19.32
N SER A 1003 -35.03 -17.09 20.14
CA SER A 1003 -34.14 -16.94 21.30
C SER A 1003 -32.65 -17.05 20.97
N CYS A 1004 -32.30 -17.33 19.72
CA CYS A 1004 -30.93 -17.32 19.24
C CYS A 1004 -30.51 -15.88 18.90
N ASP A 1005 -29.69 -15.24 19.74
CA ASP A 1005 -29.14 -13.90 19.47
C ASP A 1005 -27.59 -13.91 19.46
N PRO A 1006 -26.96 -14.48 18.41
CA PRO A 1006 -25.52 -14.38 18.21
C PRO A 1006 -25.15 -13.05 17.53
N ARG A 1007 -23.90 -12.64 17.69
CA ARG A 1007 -23.34 -11.54 16.88
C ARG A 1007 -23.36 -11.94 15.39
N PRO A 1008 -23.70 -11.03 14.46
CA PRO A 1008 -23.67 -11.32 13.04
C PRO A 1008 -22.23 -11.67 12.61
N LEU A 1009 -22.09 -12.74 11.85
CA LEU A 1009 -20.82 -13.16 11.27
C LEU A 1009 -20.68 -12.42 9.94
N ARG A 1010 -19.81 -11.41 9.88
CA ARG A 1010 -19.63 -10.59 8.68
C ARG A 1010 -18.46 -11.08 7.84
N GLN A 1011 -18.64 -11.17 6.52
CA GLN A 1011 -17.57 -11.36 5.56
C GLN A 1011 -17.35 -10.05 4.80
N ALA A 1012 -16.45 -9.21 5.30
CA ALA A 1012 -16.10 -7.91 4.73
C ALA A 1012 -14.68 -7.53 5.15
N GLU A 1013 -14.06 -6.56 4.46
CA GLU A 1013 -12.88 -5.86 4.95
C GLU A 1013 -13.20 -5.16 6.29
N GLN A 1014 -12.51 -5.52 7.37
CA GLN A 1014 -12.68 -4.90 8.69
C GLN A 1014 -11.38 -4.23 9.17
N PRO A 1015 -11.38 -2.95 9.57
CA PRO A 1015 -10.19 -2.31 10.13
C PRO A 1015 -9.66 -3.10 11.33
N SER A 1016 -8.35 -3.39 11.32
CA SER A 1016 -7.68 -4.21 12.34
C SER A 1016 -6.29 -3.66 12.64
N GLU A 1017 -5.76 -3.87 13.84
CA GLU A 1017 -4.36 -3.53 14.17
C GLU A 1017 -3.35 -4.55 13.58
N GLY A 1018 -3.86 -5.62 12.97
CA GLY A 1018 -3.10 -6.74 12.41
C GLY A 1018 -2.61 -7.73 13.49
N PRO A 1019 -1.84 -8.76 13.11
CA PRO A 1019 -1.33 -9.80 14.03
C PRO A 1019 -0.24 -9.21 14.93
N ASP A 1020 -0.21 -9.44 16.25
CA ASP A 1020 0.62 -8.64 17.18
C ASP A 1020 2.12 -8.57 16.75
N PRO A 1021 2.65 -7.37 16.41
CA PRO A 1021 4.06 -7.21 16.04
C PRO A 1021 5.04 -7.62 17.17
N CYS A 1022 4.60 -7.64 18.43
CA CYS A 1022 5.38 -8.12 19.56
C CYS A 1022 5.60 -9.65 19.54
N GLU A 1023 4.66 -10.41 18.98
CA GLU A 1023 4.79 -11.87 18.80
C GLU A 1023 5.66 -12.17 17.56
N LEU A 1024 5.40 -11.47 16.45
CA LEU A 1024 6.19 -11.60 15.21
C LEU A 1024 7.67 -11.23 15.42
N ALA A 1025 7.98 -10.28 16.30
CA ALA A 1025 9.36 -9.91 16.62
C ALA A 1025 10.12 -10.99 17.41
N GLN A 1026 9.43 -11.94 18.06
CA GLN A 1026 10.10 -13.05 18.76
C GLN A 1026 10.57 -14.13 17.77
N ASN A 1027 9.77 -14.40 16.72
CA ASN A 1027 10.07 -15.34 15.66
C ASN A 1027 10.03 -14.63 14.29
N PRO A 1028 11.01 -13.75 13.98
CA PRO A 1028 11.03 -13.00 12.73
C PRO A 1028 11.21 -13.94 11.53
N ARG A 1029 10.56 -13.59 10.40
CA ARG A 1029 10.74 -14.28 9.12
C ARG A 1029 12.22 -14.28 8.70
N TYR A 1030 12.66 -15.34 8.01
CA TYR A 1030 14.02 -15.44 7.49
C TYR A 1030 14.32 -14.33 6.47
N ARG A 1031 15.55 -13.81 6.48
CA ARG A 1031 16.06 -12.80 5.54
C ARG A 1031 17.58 -12.87 5.47
N LYS A 1032 18.16 -12.40 4.36
CA LYS A 1032 19.61 -12.23 4.19
C LYS A 1032 19.94 -10.73 4.23
N GLY A 1033 20.87 -10.33 5.11
CA GLY A 1033 21.36 -8.95 5.15
C GLY A 1033 22.47 -8.71 4.11
N PRO A 1034 22.84 -7.45 3.82
CA PRO A 1034 23.89 -7.13 2.86
C PRO A 1034 25.25 -7.76 3.22
N ASP A 1035 25.90 -8.40 2.24
CA ASP A 1035 27.16 -9.13 2.44
C ASP A 1035 28.36 -8.20 2.77
N VAL A 1036 28.27 -6.90 2.43
CA VAL A 1036 29.34 -5.91 2.61
C VAL A 1036 28.93 -4.81 3.59
N CYS A 1037 29.75 -4.62 4.63
CA CYS A 1037 29.62 -3.54 5.62
C CYS A 1037 30.88 -2.67 5.61
N PHE A 1038 30.71 -1.34 5.60
CA PHE A 1038 31.80 -0.38 5.75
C PHE A 1038 31.75 0.31 7.12
N ASP A 1039 32.30 -0.35 8.15
CA ASP A 1039 32.46 0.23 9.49
C ASP A 1039 33.95 0.48 9.85
N ASN A 1040 34.13 1.19 10.97
CA ASN A 1040 35.36 1.33 11.77
C ASN A 1040 36.75 1.19 11.09
N ASN A 1041 37.04 1.96 10.03
CA ASN A 1041 38.39 2.03 9.44
C ASN A 1041 39.38 2.76 10.39
N GLU A 1042 40.59 2.21 10.58
CA GLU A 1042 41.62 2.76 11.48
C GLU A 1042 42.09 4.17 11.08
N ASN A 1043 41.97 4.54 9.79
CA ASN A 1043 42.40 5.83 9.24
C ASN A 1043 41.34 6.95 9.29
N VAL A 1044 40.18 6.72 9.93
CA VAL A 1044 39.13 7.76 10.09
C VAL A 1044 39.66 8.91 10.98
N ARG A 1045 39.60 10.15 10.47
CA ARG A 1045 40.15 11.33 11.16
C ARG A 1045 39.44 11.55 12.50
N HIS A 1046 40.26 11.79 13.54
CA HIS A 1046 39.80 12.17 14.87
C HIS A 1046 39.96 13.69 15.05
N ASN A 1047 39.06 14.49 14.49
CA ASN A 1047 39.04 15.92 14.80
C ASN A 1047 38.68 16.11 16.28
N HIS A 1048 39.48 16.91 16.98
CA HIS A 1048 39.22 17.28 18.39
C HIS A 1048 37.97 18.14 18.57
N THR A 1049 37.36 18.60 17.48
CA THR A 1049 36.11 19.38 17.43
C THR A 1049 34.96 18.49 16.98
N CYS A 1050 34.14 18.00 17.91
CA CYS A 1050 33.00 17.12 17.65
C CYS A 1050 31.64 17.85 17.67
N ALA A 1051 31.68 19.16 17.44
CA ALA A 1051 30.53 20.07 17.47
C ALA A 1051 30.56 20.97 16.23
N SER A 1052 29.37 21.32 15.75
CA SER A 1052 29.16 22.36 14.76
C SER A 1052 29.54 23.73 15.33
N VAL A 1053 30.81 24.11 15.19
CA VAL A 1053 31.20 25.51 15.32
C VAL A 1053 30.67 26.23 14.09
N GLN A 1054 29.42 26.68 14.20
CA GLN A 1054 28.89 27.73 13.35
C GLN A 1054 29.81 28.93 13.57
N ARG A 1055 30.72 29.17 12.62
CA ARG A 1055 31.72 30.25 12.70
C ARG A 1055 31.00 31.60 12.58
N THR A 1056 30.44 32.07 13.69
CA THR A 1056 30.19 33.49 13.91
C THR A 1056 31.55 34.19 13.89
N LEU A 1057 31.90 34.77 12.73
CA LEU A 1057 33.05 35.65 12.54
C LEU A 1057 32.82 36.98 13.29
N LEU A 1058 32.82 36.94 14.63
CA LEU A 1058 32.58 38.13 15.44
C LEU A 1058 33.13 38.04 16.87
N GLU A 1059 34.39 37.62 17.03
CA GLU A 1059 35.07 37.79 18.33
C GLU A 1059 36.61 37.99 18.26
N THR A 1060 37.07 39.03 17.55
CA THR A 1060 38.43 39.60 17.74
C THR A 1060 38.48 41.13 17.59
N ALA A 1061 38.08 41.87 18.64
CA ALA A 1061 38.48 43.27 18.83
C ALA A 1061 38.29 43.70 20.32
N PRO A 1062 39.35 43.72 21.15
CA PRO A 1062 39.21 44.04 22.57
C PRO A 1062 39.29 45.55 22.87
N LEU A 1063 38.48 45.98 23.84
CA LEU A 1063 38.82 47.00 24.86
C LEU A 1063 39.53 48.30 24.39
N LEU A 1064 38.86 49.21 23.67
CA LEU A 1064 39.35 50.60 23.52
C LEU A 1064 38.30 51.62 23.00
N SER A 1065 37.21 51.89 23.74
CA SER A 1065 36.25 52.97 23.36
C SER A 1065 35.46 53.69 24.47
N CYS A 1066 35.54 53.27 25.75
CA CYS A 1066 34.73 53.88 26.84
C CYS A 1066 35.30 55.18 27.48
N TRP A 1067 36.16 55.95 26.79
CA TRP A 1067 36.91 57.07 27.41
C TRP A 1067 36.98 58.36 26.57
N LEU A 1068 35.94 58.70 25.78
CA LEU A 1068 36.00 59.90 24.91
C LEU A 1068 34.67 60.65 24.65
N LEU A 1069 33.62 60.45 25.47
CA LEU A 1069 32.35 61.21 25.37
C LEU A 1069 31.90 61.87 26.69
N SER A 1070 32.88 62.41 27.42
CA SER A 1070 32.67 63.52 28.35
C SER A 1070 33.48 64.72 27.85
N VAL A 1071 32.93 65.93 27.98
CA VAL A 1071 33.45 67.19 27.41
C VAL A 1071 33.17 67.37 25.91
N LEU A 1072 31.96 67.83 25.59
CA LEU A 1072 31.78 69.14 24.94
C LEU A 1072 30.35 69.65 25.10
N SER A 1073 30.22 70.95 25.28
CA SER A 1073 29.03 71.64 25.80
C SER A 1073 28.57 72.76 24.86
N VAL A 1074 27.32 73.22 25.08
CA VAL A 1074 26.75 74.56 24.77
C VAL A 1074 25.74 74.68 23.59
N SER A 1075 24.55 75.23 23.93
CA SER A 1075 23.52 75.91 23.09
C SER A 1075 22.78 75.11 22.01
N HIS A 1076 21.45 75.20 21.79
CA HIS A 1076 20.37 76.14 22.20
C HIS A 1076 19.09 75.35 22.61
N GLN A 1077 18.29 75.70 23.65
CA GLN A 1077 17.21 76.72 23.67
C GLN A 1077 16.14 76.51 22.56
N PHE A 1078 14.83 76.29 22.77
CA PHE A 1078 13.85 76.45 23.88
C PHE A 1078 12.78 75.30 23.80
N SER A 1079 11.81 75.01 24.69
CA SER A 1079 11.36 75.53 26.01
C SER A 1079 10.48 74.49 26.77
N HIS A 1080 10.09 74.81 28.00
CA HIS A 1080 9.17 74.10 28.95
C HIS A 1080 7.74 74.70 28.98
N PRO A 1081 6.80 74.34 29.91
CA PRO A 1081 6.67 73.21 30.88
C PRO A 1081 5.31 72.44 30.71
N HIS A 1082 4.89 71.40 31.46
CA HIS A 1082 4.95 71.03 32.89
C HIS A 1082 4.97 69.48 33.03
N CYS A 1083 5.67 68.79 33.95
CA CYS A 1083 5.65 68.80 35.43
C CYS A 1083 4.26 68.45 36.03
N ALA A 1084 4.04 67.60 37.05
CA ALA A 1084 4.86 66.70 37.89
C ALA A 1084 3.87 65.79 38.71
N VAL A 1085 4.18 64.70 39.44
CA VAL A 1085 5.42 63.98 39.79
C VAL A 1085 5.11 62.52 40.25
N PHE A 1086 6.16 61.72 40.55
CA PHE A 1086 6.23 60.41 41.25
C PHE A 1086 5.51 60.37 42.66
N PRO A 1087 5.35 59.22 43.39
CA PRO A 1087 6.27 58.06 43.44
C PRO A 1087 5.72 56.62 43.71
N SER A 1088 6.70 55.69 43.73
CA SER A 1088 6.82 54.45 44.53
C SER A 1088 5.92 53.23 44.27
N ASP A 1089 6.61 52.17 43.81
CA ASP A 1089 6.49 50.73 44.14
C ASP A 1089 5.83 50.42 45.51
N PRO A 1090 5.25 49.20 45.76
CA PRO A 1090 5.83 47.93 45.28
C PRO A 1090 4.92 46.67 45.12
N PHE A 1091 5.57 45.53 44.87
CA PHE A 1091 5.16 44.13 45.17
C PHE A 1091 4.08 43.43 44.29
N LEU A 1092 4.59 42.48 43.49
CA LEU A 1092 4.17 41.07 43.38
C LEU A 1092 2.80 40.65 42.78
N ILE A 1093 2.93 39.83 41.71
CA ILE A 1093 2.34 38.48 41.55
C ILE A 1093 0.95 38.28 40.86
N TYR A 1094 0.93 37.20 40.07
CA TYR A 1094 -0.19 36.40 39.51
C TYR A 1094 -1.13 37.00 38.43
N SER A 1095 -0.81 36.63 37.18
CA SER A 1095 -1.66 35.82 36.25
C SER A 1095 -2.96 36.37 35.66
N LEU A 1096 -3.32 35.78 34.50
CA LEU A 1096 -4.63 35.84 33.81
C LEU A 1096 -4.87 37.16 33.05
N ILE A 1097 -5.30 37.16 31.78
CA ILE A 1097 -5.76 36.09 30.86
C ILE A 1097 -5.01 36.21 29.52
#